data_AF-A0A5C6NWL7-F1
#
_entry.id   AF-A0A5C6NWL7-F1
#
_cell.length_a   1.000
_cell.length_b   1.000
_cell.length_c   1.000
_cell.angle_alpha   90.00
_cell.angle_beta   90.00
_cell.angle_gamma   90.00
#
_symmetry.space_group_name_H-M   'P 1'
#
loop_
_entity.id
_entity.type
_entity.pdbx_description
1 polymer ?
#
loop_
_entity_poly.entity_id
_entity_poly.type
_entity_poly.pdbx_seq_one_letter_code
_entity_poly.pdbx_strand_id
1 'polypeptide(L)'
;MIMKLLDISTAVMDLRLLLISTLLGTFYNSYAQKEGNECIIANAKHCGECIQAGAKCGWCKDPAFLKQGEAVSTRCDELQSLVKRGCNVDMIESPKGEKKILRNKPVTNRKKGGEKLQPHEITQIQPQKLNLTLRSGEPQTFDLKFKRAEDYPIDLYYLMDLSYSMKDDLENVKNLGTSLMQKMSKITSDFQIGFGSFVEKTVMPYISTTPAKLLNPCTGDQNCTSPFSYRNVLNLTSDGKQFNTLVGQQQISGNLDSPEGGFDAIMQVAVCGNLIGWRDVTRLLVFSTDAGFHFAGDGKLGGIVLPNDGKCHLEDNVYTMSHYYDYPSIAHLVQKLSDNNIQTIFAVTEEFQPVYQELKNLIPKSAVGTLSANSSNVINLIIDAYNSLSSEVILENSKLPSGVTITYTSRCKNGVVNGGENGRKCSNISIGDEVTFSISVTSKGCPNEGMSDTIKIKPLGFTEELEITLNFICGCDCQKVGINKSPLCHSNGTYECGDCRCEDGHVGRECECSSNDVATEDMDRTCRKDNTTDICSNSGDCVCGTCECKNRDNPEERYSGQFCECDNFSCDRSGNKLCGGHGRCECRVCVCDLMWTGSACDCSLDNTTCMASNKQICNGRGTCDCGICKCTDPKFQGPTCEICPTCPGVCTEHKECVQCRTFGTGEKKDTCEKDCSYFTLIKVKDRDKLPQPNDAAYPVMHCKERDANDCWFYYTYAVNNNTVKEVHVVDSLDCPAGPDIIPIVAGVVAGIVLIGLALLLIWKLLMIIHDRREFAKFEKEKMNAKWDTPARAINHHIAECRIKHSVSSTVVASLLLRFTDDTFDPDQAATIGVDFKVKTITVDGNKAKLAIWDTAGQERFRTLTPSYYRGAQGVILVYDVTRQETFTKLDNWLNELETYCTRNDLVKMLVGNKIDRENREVERPEGLKFARKHSMLFIESSAKTRDGVQCAFEELVEKIIQTPGLWQSEKHGRGVQLTDEDAGGGTCGGYCSLV
;
A
#
# COMPACT_ATOMS: atom_id res chain seq x y z
N MET A 1 3.75 9.23 -64.61
CA MET A 1 3.67 7.88 -63.99
C MET A 1 3.92 7.96 -62.48
N ILE A 2 3.21 8.86 -61.78
CA ILE A 2 3.31 9.12 -60.31
C ILE A 2 1.88 9.34 -59.75
N MET A 3 0.87 8.71 -60.36
CA MET A 3 -0.55 8.92 -60.00
C MET A 3 -1.33 7.62 -59.88
N LYS A 4 -0.64 6.52 -59.55
CA LYS A 4 -1.23 5.18 -59.31
C LYS A 4 -0.73 4.48 -58.04
N LEU A 5 0.06 5.17 -57.20
CA LEU A 5 0.62 4.61 -55.96
C LEU A 5 -0.03 5.15 -54.68
N LEU A 6 -1.03 6.03 -54.79
CA LEU A 6 -1.71 6.65 -53.64
C LEU A 6 -3.06 6.03 -53.26
N ASP A 7 -3.64 5.13 -54.09
CA ASP A 7 -4.97 4.55 -53.84
C ASP A 7 -4.97 3.18 -53.13
N ILE A 8 -3.81 2.57 -52.88
CA ILE A 8 -3.75 1.23 -52.27
C ILE A 8 -3.50 1.29 -50.75
N SER A 9 -3.00 2.43 -50.24
CA SER A 9 -2.70 2.56 -48.80
C SER A 9 -3.90 2.95 -47.94
N THR A 10 -4.96 3.50 -48.53
CA THR A 10 -6.20 3.90 -47.83
C THR A 10 -7.16 2.73 -47.63
N ALA A 11 -7.24 1.79 -48.58
CA ALA A 11 -8.16 0.64 -48.49
C ALA A 11 -7.78 -0.42 -47.44
N VAL A 12 -6.49 -0.53 -47.08
CA VAL A 12 -6.01 -1.52 -46.09
C VAL A 12 -6.20 -1.04 -44.64
N MET A 13 -6.32 0.27 -44.43
CA MET A 13 -6.51 0.86 -43.09
C MET A 13 -7.96 0.78 -42.61
N ASP A 14 -8.94 0.93 -43.51
CA ASP A 14 -10.37 0.84 -43.18
C ASP A 14 -10.83 -0.60 -42.86
N LEU A 15 -10.27 -1.62 -43.52
CA LEU A 15 -10.65 -3.01 -43.27
C LEU A 15 -10.15 -3.51 -41.90
N ARG A 16 -8.97 -3.04 -41.46
CA ARG A 16 -8.45 -3.32 -40.11
C ARG A 16 -9.25 -2.59 -39.02
N LEU A 17 -9.70 -1.36 -39.27
CA LEU A 17 -10.57 -0.65 -38.33
C LEU A 17 -11.94 -1.33 -38.19
N LEU A 18 -12.53 -1.79 -39.30
CA LEU A 18 -13.79 -2.54 -39.31
C LEU A 18 -13.66 -3.91 -38.62
N LEU A 19 -12.55 -4.63 -38.81
CA LEU A 19 -12.28 -5.90 -38.12
C LEU A 19 -11.98 -5.70 -36.63
N ILE A 20 -11.27 -4.65 -36.24
CA ILE A 20 -10.99 -4.34 -34.82
C ILE A 20 -12.26 -3.87 -34.12
N SER A 21 -13.13 -3.09 -34.78
CA SER A 21 -14.42 -2.67 -34.22
C SER A 21 -15.43 -3.81 -34.08
N THR A 22 -15.43 -4.78 -34.99
CA THR A 22 -16.26 -6.00 -34.87
C THR A 22 -15.69 -6.97 -33.85
N LEU A 23 -14.37 -7.14 -33.77
CA LEU A 23 -13.71 -7.94 -32.72
C LEU A 23 -13.90 -7.32 -31.33
N LEU A 24 -13.75 -6.01 -31.16
CA LEU A 24 -14.04 -5.30 -29.91
C LEU A 24 -15.53 -5.39 -29.54
N GLY A 25 -16.43 -5.35 -30.54
CA GLY A 25 -17.87 -5.58 -30.34
C GLY A 25 -18.21 -7.01 -29.89
N THR A 26 -17.45 -8.02 -30.33
CA THR A 26 -17.62 -9.42 -29.89
C THR A 26 -16.96 -9.71 -28.54
N PHE A 27 -15.84 -9.04 -28.21
CA PHE A 27 -15.19 -9.18 -26.91
C PHE A 27 -15.90 -8.39 -25.80
N TYR A 28 -16.55 -7.25 -26.11
CA TYR A 28 -17.41 -6.55 -25.13
C TYR A 28 -18.70 -7.30 -24.80
N ASN A 29 -19.24 -8.10 -25.74
CA ASN A 29 -20.42 -8.94 -25.48
C ASN A 29 -20.10 -10.23 -24.70
N SER A 30 -18.82 -10.58 -24.55
CA SER A 30 -18.40 -11.82 -23.89
C SER A 30 -17.94 -11.63 -22.44
N TYR A 31 -17.91 -10.39 -21.96
CA TYR A 31 -17.72 -10.02 -20.54
C TYR A 31 -19.02 -9.47 -19.92
N ALA A 32 -20.18 -10.00 -20.35
CA ALA A 32 -21.38 -9.96 -19.53
C ALA A 32 -21.24 -11.08 -18.49
N GLN A 33 -20.66 -10.73 -17.34
CA GLN A 33 -20.77 -11.51 -16.12
C GLN A 33 -22.24 -11.92 -15.97
N LYS A 34 -22.55 -13.22 -15.89
CA LYS A 34 -23.87 -13.71 -15.45
C LYS A 34 -24.05 -13.27 -13.98
N GLU A 35 -24.31 -12.00 -13.75
CA GLU A 35 -24.95 -11.54 -12.52
C GLU A 35 -26.37 -12.10 -12.56
N GLY A 36 -26.71 -12.96 -11.60
CA GLY A 36 -28.10 -13.36 -11.40
C GLY A 36 -28.97 -12.11 -11.20
N ASN A 37 -30.23 -12.17 -11.62
CA ASN A 37 -31.17 -11.07 -11.51
C ASN A 37 -31.38 -10.67 -10.03
N GLU A 38 -30.80 -9.53 -9.64
CA GLU A 38 -30.80 -9.00 -8.27
C GLU A 38 -32.23 -8.82 -7.70
N CYS A 39 -33.19 -8.51 -8.58
CA CYS A 39 -34.59 -8.28 -8.20
C CYS A 39 -35.28 -9.57 -7.77
N ILE A 40 -35.00 -10.66 -8.47
CA ILE A 40 -35.56 -11.99 -8.16
C ILE A 40 -34.88 -12.56 -6.90
N ILE A 41 -33.57 -12.40 -6.78
CA ILE A 41 -32.80 -12.88 -5.61
C ILE A 41 -33.28 -12.20 -4.32
N ALA A 42 -33.68 -10.93 -4.39
CA ALA A 42 -34.20 -10.21 -3.23
C ALA A 42 -35.49 -10.82 -2.66
N ASN A 43 -36.23 -11.62 -3.45
CA ASN A 43 -37.45 -12.30 -3.03
C ASN A 43 -38.46 -11.37 -2.32
N ALA A 44 -38.57 -10.13 -2.81
CA ALA A 44 -39.29 -9.05 -2.16
C ALA A 44 -40.78 -9.36 -2.04
N LYS A 45 -41.34 -9.29 -0.83
CA LYS A 45 -42.78 -9.53 -0.59
C LYS A 45 -43.61 -8.27 -0.80
N HIS A 46 -42.96 -7.11 -0.74
CA HIS A 46 -43.60 -5.81 -0.86
C HIS A 46 -42.89 -4.91 -1.85
N CYS A 47 -43.62 -3.94 -2.40
CA CYS A 47 -43.09 -2.99 -3.38
C CYS A 47 -41.86 -2.23 -2.86
N GLY A 48 -41.88 -1.78 -1.60
CA GLY A 48 -40.73 -1.07 -1.01
C GLY A 48 -39.45 -1.90 -0.95
N GLU A 49 -39.54 -3.17 -0.57
CA GLU A 49 -38.40 -4.11 -0.57
C GLU A 49 -37.87 -4.31 -1.99
N CYS A 50 -38.76 -4.42 -2.98
CA CYS A 50 -38.39 -4.58 -4.37
C CYS A 50 -37.60 -3.39 -4.93
N ILE A 51 -38.03 -2.17 -4.63
CA ILE A 51 -37.35 -0.95 -5.11
C ILE A 51 -36.00 -0.76 -4.40
N GLN A 52 -35.86 -1.29 -3.18
CA GLN A 52 -34.59 -1.28 -2.45
C GLN A 52 -33.61 -2.36 -2.93
N ALA A 53 -34.09 -3.42 -3.57
CA ALA A 53 -33.26 -4.51 -4.10
C ALA A 53 -32.27 -4.05 -5.16
N GLY A 54 -32.68 -3.11 -6.04
CA GLY A 54 -31.83 -2.65 -7.13
C GLY A 54 -32.43 -1.54 -7.98
N ALA A 55 -31.56 -0.86 -8.72
CA ALA A 55 -31.96 0.26 -9.57
C ALA A 55 -32.79 -0.16 -10.79
N LYS A 56 -32.62 -1.43 -11.22
CA LYS A 56 -33.31 -2.02 -12.38
C LYS A 56 -34.66 -2.65 -12.02
N CYS A 57 -34.92 -2.85 -10.74
CA CYS A 57 -36.12 -3.53 -10.27
C CYS A 57 -37.39 -2.69 -10.48
N GLY A 58 -38.50 -3.36 -10.71
CA GLY A 58 -39.82 -2.78 -10.75
C GLY A 58 -40.79 -3.71 -10.05
N TRP A 59 -41.92 -3.16 -9.63
CA TRP A 59 -42.99 -3.91 -9.01
C TRP A 59 -44.26 -3.83 -9.85
N CYS A 60 -44.85 -4.96 -10.20
CA CYS A 60 -46.12 -4.99 -10.92
C CYS A 60 -47.31 -4.89 -9.95
N LYS A 61 -48.03 -3.77 -10.00
CA LYS A 61 -49.23 -3.52 -9.18
C LYS A 61 -50.54 -4.04 -9.78
N ASP A 62 -50.48 -4.75 -10.92
CA ASP A 62 -51.66 -5.34 -11.54
C ASP A 62 -52.16 -6.54 -10.70
N PRO A 63 -53.41 -6.51 -10.18
CA PRO A 63 -53.97 -7.61 -9.40
C PRO A 63 -54.01 -8.95 -10.16
N ALA A 64 -54.16 -8.91 -11.49
CA ALA A 64 -54.29 -10.10 -12.33
C ALA A 64 -52.94 -10.69 -12.80
N PHE A 65 -51.82 -10.12 -12.36
CA PHE A 65 -50.49 -10.50 -12.84
C PHE A 65 -50.03 -11.91 -12.40
N LEU A 66 -50.34 -12.30 -11.18
CA LEU A 66 -49.91 -13.58 -10.60
C LEU A 66 -50.80 -14.73 -11.04
N LYS A 67 -50.20 -15.81 -11.55
CA LYS A 67 -50.91 -17.06 -11.87
C LYS A 67 -51.05 -17.94 -10.62
N GLN A 68 -51.90 -18.96 -10.70
CA GLN A 68 -52.08 -19.93 -9.61
C GLN A 68 -50.77 -20.70 -9.35
N GLY A 69 -50.33 -20.79 -8.08
CA GLY A 69 -49.08 -21.44 -7.66
C GLY A 69 -47.82 -20.56 -7.70
N GLU A 70 -47.90 -19.33 -8.21
CA GLU A 70 -46.79 -18.38 -8.20
C GLU A 70 -46.72 -17.58 -6.88
N ALA A 71 -45.51 -17.36 -6.37
CA ALA A 71 -45.27 -16.58 -5.15
C ALA A 71 -45.43 -15.08 -5.39
N VAL A 72 -45.81 -14.32 -4.35
CA VAL A 72 -45.95 -12.86 -4.39
C VAL A 72 -44.68 -12.15 -4.86
N SER A 73 -43.50 -12.69 -4.52
CA SER A 73 -42.21 -12.12 -4.93
C SER A 73 -42.00 -12.04 -6.44
N THR A 74 -42.78 -12.80 -7.21
CA THR A 74 -42.81 -12.75 -8.67
C THR A 74 -43.25 -11.38 -9.21
N ARG A 75 -43.95 -10.57 -8.40
CA ARG A 75 -44.29 -9.18 -8.75
C ARG A 75 -43.06 -8.27 -8.84
N CYS A 76 -41.94 -8.67 -8.23
CA CYS A 76 -40.66 -7.97 -8.29
C CYS A 76 -39.72 -8.59 -9.33
N ASP A 77 -39.37 -7.83 -10.36
CA ASP A 77 -38.43 -8.28 -11.39
C ASP A 77 -37.82 -7.04 -12.09
N GLU A 78 -36.86 -7.24 -12.98
CA GLU A 78 -36.39 -6.19 -13.88
C GLU A 78 -37.55 -5.67 -14.75
N LEU A 79 -37.55 -4.36 -15.01
CA LEU A 79 -38.57 -3.68 -15.82
C LEU A 79 -38.88 -4.40 -17.15
N GLN A 80 -37.85 -4.84 -17.87
CA GLN A 80 -38.03 -5.52 -19.16
C GLN A 80 -38.67 -6.92 -19.01
N SER A 81 -38.34 -7.64 -17.94
CA SER A 81 -38.89 -8.96 -17.63
C SER A 81 -40.37 -8.87 -17.25
N LEU A 82 -40.76 -7.87 -16.46
CA LEU A 82 -42.17 -7.61 -16.11
C LEU A 82 -43.02 -7.34 -17.35
N VAL A 83 -42.53 -6.49 -18.26
CA VAL A 83 -43.23 -6.19 -19.53
C VAL A 83 -43.33 -7.44 -20.39
N LYS A 84 -42.25 -8.23 -20.51
CA LYS A 84 -42.24 -9.48 -21.27
C LYS A 84 -43.22 -10.52 -20.70
N ARG A 85 -43.44 -10.53 -19.39
CA ARG A 85 -44.47 -11.36 -18.71
C ARG A 85 -45.90 -10.85 -18.86
N GLY A 86 -46.10 -9.64 -19.41
CA GLY A 86 -47.42 -9.07 -19.66
C GLY A 86 -47.90 -8.07 -18.63
N CYS A 87 -47.05 -7.56 -17.73
CA CYS A 87 -47.40 -6.41 -16.90
C CYS A 87 -47.41 -5.13 -17.75
N ASN A 88 -48.51 -4.38 -17.72
CA ASN A 88 -48.60 -3.10 -18.41
C ASN A 88 -47.65 -2.06 -17.77
N VAL A 89 -46.97 -1.23 -18.57
CA VAL A 89 -45.97 -0.26 -18.11
C VAL A 89 -46.54 0.73 -17.10
N ASP A 90 -47.79 1.17 -17.27
CA ASP A 90 -48.47 2.08 -16.32
C ASP A 90 -48.79 1.41 -14.96
N MET A 91 -48.76 0.07 -14.94
CA MET A 91 -48.94 -0.77 -13.76
C MET A 91 -47.60 -1.23 -13.15
N ILE A 92 -46.47 -0.67 -13.61
CA ILE A 92 -45.16 -0.94 -13.03
C ILE A 92 -44.73 0.26 -12.18
N GLU A 93 -44.49 0.00 -10.90
CA GLU A 93 -43.91 0.96 -9.98
C GLU A 93 -42.38 0.88 -10.05
N SER A 94 -41.74 1.98 -10.39
CA SER A 94 -40.27 2.08 -10.45
C SER A 94 -39.86 3.54 -10.25
N PRO A 95 -40.00 4.10 -9.03
CA PRO A 95 -39.64 5.48 -8.76
C PRO A 95 -38.15 5.71 -9.07
N LYS A 96 -37.80 6.88 -9.59
CA LYS A 96 -36.43 7.22 -9.99
C LYS A 96 -35.86 8.30 -9.08
N GLY A 97 -34.53 8.26 -8.90
CA GLY A 97 -33.84 9.34 -8.22
C GLY A 97 -33.97 10.67 -8.96
N GLU A 98 -33.84 11.77 -8.22
CA GLU A 98 -33.95 13.12 -8.76
C GLU A 98 -32.83 14.00 -8.21
N LYS A 99 -32.33 14.93 -9.03
CA LYS A 99 -31.44 16.01 -8.60
C LYS A 99 -32.11 17.37 -8.77
N LYS A 100 -32.11 18.17 -7.71
CA LYS A 100 -32.65 19.53 -7.71
C LYS A 100 -31.62 20.52 -7.19
N ILE A 101 -31.24 21.49 -8.02
CA ILE A 101 -30.29 22.54 -7.63
C ILE A 101 -31.05 23.66 -6.91
N LEU A 102 -30.70 23.92 -5.65
CA LEU A 102 -31.37 24.94 -4.82
C LEU A 102 -30.65 26.29 -4.87
N ARG A 103 -29.31 26.29 -4.91
CA ARG A 103 -28.49 27.51 -5.00
C ARG A 103 -27.34 27.31 -5.98
N ASN A 104 -27.30 28.14 -7.02
CA ASN A 104 -26.41 28.00 -8.17
C ASN A 104 -25.80 29.35 -8.61
N LYS A 105 -25.16 30.07 -7.69
CA LYS A 105 -24.42 31.29 -8.04
C LYS A 105 -23.26 30.93 -8.98
N PRO A 106 -23.03 31.69 -10.06
CA PRO A 106 -21.92 31.44 -10.96
C PRO A 106 -20.58 31.77 -10.27
N VAL A 107 -19.51 31.09 -10.70
CA VAL A 107 -18.16 31.43 -10.24
C VAL A 107 -17.77 32.86 -10.66
N THR A 108 -17.13 33.59 -9.75
CA THR A 108 -16.78 35.00 -9.94
C THR A 108 -15.63 35.16 -10.92
N ASN A 109 -15.84 35.96 -11.97
CA ASN A 109 -14.81 36.36 -12.92
C ASN A 109 -14.34 37.79 -12.60
N ARG A 110 -13.35 37.92 -11.72
CA ARG A 110 -12.71 39.20 -11.42
C ARG A 110 -11.51 39.42 -12.34
N LYS A 111 -11.28 40.66 -12.75
CA LYS A 111 -10.02 41.11 -13.35
C LYS A 111 -9.34 42.07 -12.39
N LYS A 112 -8.02 41.95 -12.25
CA LYS A 112 -7.19 42.84 -11.43
C LYS A 112 -7.40 44.32 -11.82
N GLY A 113 -7.85 45.16 -10.89
CA GLY A 113 -8.14 46.59 -11.09
C GLY A 113 -9.63 46.97 -11.23
N GLY A 114 -10.56 46.01 -11.14
CA GLY A 114 -11.99 46.28 -11.03
C GLY A 114 -12.44 46.73 -9.63
N GLU A 115 -13.74 47.00 -9.47
CA GLU A 115 -14.36 47.39 -8.19
C GLU A 115 -14.06 46.36 -7.08
N LYS A 116 -13.77 46.83 -5.86
CA LYS A 116 -13.39 45.97 -4.74
C LYS A 116 -14.65 45.28 -4.19
N LEU A 117 -14.84 44.02 -4.59
CA LEU A 117 -15.90 43.17 -4.05
C LEU A 117 -15.59 42.78 -2.60
N GLN A 118 -16.63 42.63 -1.79
CA GLN A 118 -16.50 42.09 -0.46
C GLN A 118 -16.24 40.58 -0.51
N PRO A 119 -15.54 39.97 0.47
CA PRO A 119 -15.21 38.55 0.44
C PRO A 119 -16.43 37.63 0.23
N HIS A 120 -17.58 37.97 0.82
CA HIS A 120 -18.82 37.19 0.71
C HIS A 120 -19.51 37.24 -0.67
N GLU A 121 -19.05 38.12 -1.56
CA GLU A 121 -19.54 38.25 -2.94
C GLU A 121 -18.71 37.43 -3.93
N ILE A 122 -17.55 36.93 -3.50
CA ILE A 122 -16.69 36.07 -4.29
C ILE A 122 -17.22 34.63 -4.18
N THR A 123 -17.38 33.96 -5.31
CA THR A 123 -17.85 32.59 -5.41
C THR A 123 -16.85 31.79 -6.25
N GLN A 124 -16.23 30.79 -5.65
CA GLN A 124 -15.22 29.92 -6.26
C GLN A 124 -15.77 28.54 -6.63
N ILE A 125 -16.86 28.11 -6.00
CA ILE A 125 -17.53 26.85 -6.30
C ILE A 125 -18.94 27.05 -6.85
N GLN A 126 -19.36 26.14 -7.71
CA GLN A 126 -20.71 26.11 -8.25
C GLN A 126 -21.13 24.66 -8.52
N PRO A 127 -22.34 24.21 -8.11
CA PRO A 127 -23.35 24.91 -7.31
C PRO A 127 -22.96 24.97 -5.82
N GLN A 128 -23.76 25.67 -4.99
CA GLN A 128 -23.51 25.77 -3.55
C GLN A 128 -24.53 25.01 -2.69
N LYS A 129 -25.73 24.71 -3.23
CA LYS A 129 -26.73 23.91 -2.52
C LYS A 129 -27.53 23.01 -3.46
N LEU A 130 -27.62 21.73 -3.12
CA LEU A 130 -28.28 20.67 -3.87
C LEU A 130 -29.25 19.88 -2.99
N ASN A 131 -30.31 19.37 -3.60
CA ASN A 131 -31.16 18.34 -3.02
C ASN A 131 -31.11 17.10 -3.93
N LEU A 132 -30.69 15.97 -3.39
CA LEU A 132 -30.60 14.69 -4.10
C LEU A 132 -31.61 13.71 -3.51
N THR A 133 -32.47 13.17 -4.34
CA THR A 133 -33.35 12.07 -4.01
C THR A 133 -32.73 10.79 -4.56
N LEU A 134 -32.32 9.89 -3.67
CA LEU A 134 -31.55 8.69 -3.98
C LEU A 134 -32.43 7.45 -3.97
N ARG A 135 -32.29 6.63 -5.00
CA ARG A 135 -32.82 5.26 -5.06
C ARG A 135 -31.68 4.27 -4.79
N SER A 136 -32.00 3.16 -4.12
CA SER A 136 -31.03 2.08 -3.88
C SER A 136 -30.40 1.59 -5.20
N GLY A 137 -29.08 1.56 -5.25
CA GLY A 137 -28.28 1.17 -6.42
C GLY A 137 -28.21 2.20 -7.55
N GLU A 138 -29.03 3.26 -7.55
CA GLU A 138 -29.08 4.26 -8.63
C GLU A 138 -28.17 5.47 -8.30
N PRO A 139 -27.07 5.70 -9.04
CA PRO A 139 -26.21 6.85 -8.83
C PRO A 139 -26.87 8.15 -9.28
N GLN A 140 -26.84 9.19 -8.44
CA GLN A 140 -27.19 10.55 -8.83
C GLN A 140 -25.92 11.38 -9.09
N THR A 141 -25.74 11.80 -10.34
CA THR A 141 -24.54 12.52 -10.80
C THR A 141 -24.80 14.00 -11.05
N PHE A 142 -23.90 14.84 -10.54
CA PHE A 142 -23.87 16.28 -10.77
C PHE A 142 -22.44 16.79 -10.92
N ASP A 143 -22.29 17.96 -11.56
CA ASP A 143 -20.99 18.60 -11.75
C ASP A 143 -20.78 19.71 -10.72
N LEU A 144 -19.64 19.65 -10.02
CA LEU A 144 -19.10 20.73 -9.21
C LEU A 144 -17.99 21.43 -10.00
N LYS A 145 -18.20 22.70 -10.32
CA LYS A 145 -17.17 23.58 -10.88
C LYS A 145 -16.40 24.24 -9.76
N PHE A 146 -15.09 24.26 -9.90
CA PHE A 146 -14.20 25.07 -9.08
C PHE A 146 -13.40 26.00 -9.98
N LYS A 147 -13.40 27.29 -9.63
CA LYS A 147 -12.57 28.29 -10.28
C LYS A 147 -11.78 29.04 -9.23
N ARG A 148 -10.47 29.15 -9.46
CA ARG A 148 -9.60 29.95 -8.61
C ARG A 148 -9.86 31.43 -8.88
N ALA A 149 -10.40 32.16 -7.89
CA ALA A 149 -10.67 33.59 -8.01
C ALA A 149 -9.36 34.39 -8.16
N GLU A 150 -9.37 35.37 -9.07
CA GLU A 150 -8.35 36.41 -9.12
C GLU A 150 -8.53 37.38 -7.95
N ASP A 151 -7.42 37.83 -7.35
CA ASP A 151 -7.43 38.87 -6.32
C ASP A 151 -8.28 38.48 -5.08
N TYR A 152 -8.12 37.23 -4.61
CA TYR A 152 -8.76 36.72 -3.39
C TYR A 152 -8.01 37.17 -2.13
N PRO A 153 -8.68 37.54 -1.02
CA PRO A 153 -8.00 38.00 0.19
C PRO A 153 -7.14 36.91 0.85
N ILE A 154 -6.01 37.32 1.43
CA ILE A 154 -5.05 36.42 2.09
C ILE A 154 -4.71 36.93 3.48
N ASP A 155 -4.76 36.03 4.45
CA ASP A 155 -4.23 36.22 5.79
C ASP A 155 -2.97 35.38 5.94
N LEU A 156 -1.87 36.00 6.36
CA LEU A 156 -0.60 35.33 6.61
C LEU A 156 -0.18 35.54 8.06
N TYR A 157 -0.05 34.45 8.80
CA TYR A 157 0.49 34.48 10.15
C TYR A 157 1.90 33.90 10.15
N TYR A 158 2.88 34.72 10.54
CA TYR A 158 4.30 34.33 10.59
C TYR A 158 4.64 33.85 11.99
N LEU A 159 4.92 32.56 12.13
CA LEU A 159 5.26 31.90 13.39
C LEU A 159 6.76 31.57 13.39
N MET A 160 7.51 32.26 14.26
CA MET A 160 8.97 32.22 14.27
C MET A 160 9.50 31.58 15.55
N ASP A 161 10.47 30.70 15.36
CA ASP A 161 11.34 30.20 16.42
C ASP A 161 12.27 31.31 16.93
N LEU A 162 12.27 31.54 18.25
CA LEU A 162 13.15 32.50 18.92
C LEU A 162 14.17 31.81 19.84
N SER A 163 14.49 30.53 19.59
CA SER A 163 15.64 29.86 20.16
C SER A 163 16.95 30.63 19.87
N TYR A 164 18.01 30.28 20.58
CA TYR A 164 19.28 31.00 20.47
C TYR A 164 19.91 30.92 19.07
N SER A 165 19.65 29.82 18.34
CA SER A 165 20.21 29.58 17.02
C SER A 165 19.64 30.50 15.95
N MET A 166 18.37 30.91 16.08
CA MET A 166 17.63 31.81 15.15
C MET A 166 18.00 33.30 15.25
N LYS A 167 19.12 33.63 15.92
CA LYS A 167 19.50 35.03 16.23
C LYS A 167 19.78 35.86 14.99
N ASP A 168 20.48 35.31 14.01
CA ASP A 168 20.82 35.98 12.76
C ASP A 168 19.63 36.05 11.80
N ASP A 169 18.74 35.07 11.81
CA ASP A 169 17.47 35.11 11.08
C ASP A 169 16.57 36.26 11.53
N LEU A 170 16.48 36.49 12.84
CA LEU A 170 15.65 37.56 13.40
C LEU A 170 16.00 38.93 12.79
N GLU A 171 17.27 39.23 12.56
CA GLU A 171 17.70 40.52 11.97
C GLU A 171 17.14 40.74 10.55
N ASN A 172 17.03 39.69 9.74
CA ASN A 172 16.45 39.80 8.40
C ASN A 172 14.92 39.85 8.44
N VAL A 173 14.29 39.19 9.41
CA VAL A 173 12.83 39.19 9.60
C VAL A 173 12.32 40.55 10.08
N LYS A 174 13.12 41.36 10.77
CA LYS A 174 12.73 42.73 11.21
C LYS A 174 12.28 43.65 10.07
N ASN A 175 12.83 43.47 8.86
CA ASN A 175 12.49 44.25 7.67
C ASN A 175 11.54 43.53 6.70
N LEU A 176 11.04 42.35 7.10
CA LEU A 176 10.25 41.48 6.25
C LEU A 176 8.85 42.04 5.97
N GLY A 177 8.17 42.60 6.98
CA GLY A 177 6.75 42.95 6.92
C GLY A 177 6.40 43.86 5.75
N THR A 178 7.05 45.02 5.66
CA THR A 178 6.82 45.97 4.55
C THR A 178 7.19 45.40 3.19
N SER A 179 8.28 44.65 3.09
CA SER A 179 8.77 44.08 1.83
C SER A 179 7.86 42.96 1.32
N LEU A 180 7.39 42.10 2.24
CA LEU A 180 6.45 41.03 1.94
C LEU A 180 5.10 41.59 1.53
N MET A 181 4.57 42.58 2.27
CA MET A 181 3.32 43.26 1.90
C MET A 181 3.38 43.89 0.50
N GLN A 182 4.50 44.51 0.12
CA GLN A 182 4.68 45.07 -1.22
C GLN A 182 4.73 44.01 -2.33
N LYS A 183 5.24 42.81 -2.05
CA LYS A 183 5.20 41.71 -3.03
C LYS A 183 3.81 41.05 -3.06
N MET A 184 3.18 40.86 -1.91
CA MET A 184 1.84 40.28 -1.79
C MET A 184 0.77 41.19 -2.39
N SER A 185 0.96 42.52 -2.38
CA SER A 185 0.06 43.47 -3.06
C SER A 185 -0.02 43.26 -4.58
N LYS A 186 0.99 42.59 -5.18
CA LYS A 186 0.97 42.18 -6.58
C LYS A 186 0.09 40.95 -6.82
N ILE A 187 -0.25 40.19 -5.78
CA ILE A 187 -1.05 38.97 -5.87
C ILE A 187 -2.49 39.25 -5.43
N THR A 188 -2.65 39.96 -4.30
CA THR A 188 -3.96 40.32 -3.74
C THR A 188 -3.97 41.77 -3.26
N SER A 189 -5.08 42.45 -3.45
CA SER A 189 -5.38 43.80 -2.99
C SER A 189 -5.77 43.83 -1.50
N ASP A 190 -6.05 42.68 -0.91
CA ASP A 190 -6.48 42.54 0.49
C ASP A 190 -5.62 41.52 1.22
N PHE A 191 -4.57 42.01 1.88
CA PHE A 191 -3.58 41.21 2.58
C PHE A 191 -3.48 41.65 4.04
N GLN A 192 -3.55 40.69 4.97
CA GLN A 192 -3.26 40.90 6.38
C GLN A 192 -2.08 40.02 6.82
N ILE A 193 -1.27 40.57 7.73
CA ILE A 193 -0.10 39.90 8.29
C ILE A 193 -0.16 39.92 9.82
N GLY A 194 0.22 38.80 10.45
CA GLY A 194 0.35 38.64 11.90
C GLY A 194 1.69 38.00 12.26
N PHE A 195 2.07 38.05 13.54
CA PHE A 195 3.33 37.50 14.03
C PHE A 195 3.16 36.82 15.39
N GLY A 196 3.73 35.63 15.51
CA GLY A 196 3.89 34.92 16.79
C GLY A 196 5.29 34.37 16.94
N SER A 197 5.68 34.10 18.18
CA SER A 197 6.95 33.48 18.50
C SER A 197 6.78 32.27 19.40
N PHE A 198 7.71 31.33 19.30
CA PHE A 198 7.78 30.15 20.17
C PHE A 198 9.22 29.81 20.52
N VAL A 199 9.38 29.03 21.60
CA VAL A 199 10.65 28.42 21.99
C VAL A 199 10.31 27.02 22.49
N GLU A 200 10.00 26.88 23.78
CA GLU A 200 9.77 25.57 24.39
C GLU A 200 8.97 25.64 25.71
N LYS A 201 8.37 24.51 26.11
CA LYS A 201 7.76 24.29 27.42
C LYS A 201 8.73 24.65 28.53
N THR A 202 8.24 25.45 29.47
CA THR A 202 9.06 26.03 30.54
C THR A 202 9.24 25.08 31.73
N VAL A 203 9.51 23.80 31.47
CA VAL A 203 9.78 22.77 32.48
C VAL A 203 11.08 22.01 32.16
N MET A 204 11.71 21.41 33.17
CA MET A 204 12.78 20.44 32.93
C MET A 204 12.19 19.19 32.26
N PRO A 205 12.90 18.51 31.34
CA PRO A 205 14.30 18.74 30.94
C PRO A 205 14.49 19.72 29.78
N TYR A 206 13.43 20.28 29.20
CA TYR A 206 13.51 21.08 27.97
C TYR A 206 14.17 22.46 28.20
N ILE A 207 13.97 23.05 29.37
CA ILE A 207 14.67 24.26 29.79
C ILE A 207 15.36 24.09 31.16
N SER A 208 16.36 24.92 31.44
CA SER A 208 16.92 25.00 32.79
C SER A 208 16.00 25.81 33.71
N THR A 209 15.42 25.16 34.71
CA THR A 209 14.54 25.79 35.72
C THR A 209 15.30 26.46 36.87
N THR A 210 16.63 26.61 36.76
CA THR A 210 17.40 27.36 37.77
C THR A 210 17.04 28.85 37.69
N PRO A 211 16.86 29.58 38.81
CA PRO A 211 16.40 30.97 38.79
C PRO A 211 17.25 31.90 37.90
N ALA A 212 18.57 31.70 37.87
CA ALA A 212 19.46 32.47 37.02
C ALA A 212 19.20 32.22 35.51
N LYS A 213 18.94 30.97 35.13
CA LYS A 213 18.65 30.59 33.74
C LYS A 213 17.23 30.88 33.29
N LEU A 214 16.27 30.95 34.21
CA LEU A 214 14.92 31.45 33.91
C LEU A 214 14.92 32.95 33.59
N LEU A 215 15.80 33.73 34.24
CA LEU A 215 15.98 35.15 33.94
C LEU A 215 16.80 35.39 32.67
N ASN A 216 17.87 34.60 32.46
CA ASN A 216 18.67 34.66 31.24
C ASN A 216 19.12 33.25 30.83
N PRO A 217 18.45 32.60 29.85
CA PRO A 217 18.76 31.24 29.46
C PRO A 217 20.11 31.13 28.72
N CYS A 218 20.54 32.20 28.07
CA CYS A 218 21.76 32.23 27.28
C CYS A 218 23.04 32.15 28.13
N THR A 219 24.16 31.83 27.49
CA THR A 219 25.48 31.75 28.11
C THR A 219 26.35 32.95 27.67
N GLY A 220 27.21 33.44 28.57
CA GLY A 220 28.07 34.61 28.34
C GLY A 220 27.42 35.96 28.62
N ASP A 221 27.98 37.05 28.06
CA ASP A 221 27.52 38.44 28.25
C ASP A 221 26.26 38.81 27.44
N GLN A 222 25.56 37.83 26.85
CA GLN A 222 24.38 38.09 26.05
C GLN A 222 23.11 38.08 26.92
N ASN A 223 22.31 39.14 26.79
CA ASN A 223 20.99 39.22 27.41
C ASN A 223 19.95 38.57 26.49
N CYS A 224 19.28 37.54 27.00
CA CYS A 224 18.16 36.89 26.35
C CYS A 224 16.89 37.01 27.19
N THR A 225 15.73 36.88 26.53
CA THR A 225 14.45 36.87 27.23
C THR A 225 14.23 35.54 27.93
N SER A 226 13.44 35.55 29.01
CA SER A 226 13.01 34.32 29.70
C SER A 226 12.35 33.33 28.75
N PRO A 227 12.59 32.00 28.90
CA PRO A 227 11.94 30.98 28.09
C PRO A 227 10.42 31.04 28.15
N PHE A 228 9.77 30.67 27.05
CA PHE A 228 8.31 30.60 26.94
C PHE A 228 7.93 29.59 25.84
N SER A 229 6.75 29.00 25.95
CA SER A 229 6.29 28.04 24.94
C SER A 229 5.81 28.75 23.68
N TYR A 230 4.75 29.56 23.77
CA TYR A 230 4.22 30.33 22.64
C TYR A 230 3.69 31.70 23.07
N ARG A 231 3.90 32.71 22.21
CA ARG A 231 3.36 34.07 22.35
C ARG A 231 2.80 34.56 21.02
N ASN A 232 1.57 35.07 21.06
CA ASN A 232 0.98 35.88 19.99
C ASN A 232 1.44 37.34 20.18
N VAL A 233 2.24 37.86 19.26
CA VAL A 233 2.83 39.20 19.40
C VAL A 233 2.01 40.23 18.63
N LEU A 234 1.52 39.87 17.45
CA LEU A 234 0.75 40.73 16.57
C LEU A 234 -0.38 39.94 15.92
N ASN A 235 -1.60 40.34 16.25
CA ASN A 235 -2.81 39.88 15.57
C ASN A 235 -2.77 40.31 14.09
N LEU A 236 -3.53 39.61 13.25
CA LEU A 236 -3.63 39.92 11.83
C LEU A 236 -4.05 41.38 11.59
N THR A 237 -3.21 42.11 10.86
CA THR A 237 -3.40 43.54 10.55
C THR A 237 -2.99 43.83 9.11
N SER A 238 -3.56 44.90 8.54
CA SER A 238 -3.13 45.43 7.24
C SER A 238 -1.97 46.44 7.35
N ASP A 239 -1.45 46.71 8.56
CA ASP A 239 -0.34 47.64 8.77
C ASP A 239 1.02 46.94 8.89
N GLY A 240 1.79 46.93 7.79
CA GLY A 240 3.13 46.35 7.76
C GLY A 240 4.18 47.09 8.59
N LYS A 241 3.96 48.37 8.92
CA LYS A 241 4.89 49.11 9.80
C LYS A 241 4.77 48.65 11.24
N GLN A 242 3.55 48.31 11.65
CA GLN A 242 3.30 47.73 12.97
C GLN A 242 4.02 46.39 13.11
N PHE A 243 3.97 45.54 12.07
CA PHE A 243 4.75 44.29 12.01
C PHE A 243 6.25 44.55 12.22
N ASN A 244 6.87 45.40 11.39
CA ASN A 244 8.31 45.66 11.50
C ASN A 244 8.70 46.20 12.89
N THR A 245 7.85 47.04 13.48
CA THR A 245 8.09 47.65 14.80
C THR A 245 8.08 46.59 15.91
N LEU A 246 7.03 45.75 15.95
CA LEU A 246 6.86 44.74 17.01
C LEU A 246 7.85 43.57 16.86
N VAL A 247 8.14 43.15 15.63
CA VAL A 247 9.18 42.15 15.34
C VAL A 247 10.57 42.72 15.69
N GLY A 248 10.82 44.00 15.38
CA GLY A 248 12.03 44.73 15.76
C GLY A 248 12.33 44.75 17.26
N GLN A 249 11.29 44.64 18.09
CA GLN A 249 11.38 44.64 19.55
C GLN A 249 11.61 43.23 20.14
N GLN A 250 11.44 42.17 19.34
CA GLN A 250 11.65 40.81 19.83
C GLN A 250 13.12 40.55 20.10
N GLN A 251 13.38 39.70 21.09
CA GLN A 251 14.71 39.24 21.46
C GLN A 251 14.71 37.72 21.48
N ILE A 252 15.87 37.14 21.22
CA ILE A 252 16.08 35.70 21.33
C ILE A 252 15.95 35.23 22.78
N SER A 253 15.65 33.94 22.91
CA SER A 253 15.55 33.18 24.14
C SER A 253 16.51 31.99 24.07
N GLY A 254 16.31 30.98 24.92
CA GLY A 254 17.06 29.74 24.84
C GLY A 254 16.39 28.60 25.59
N ASN A 255 16.68 27.40 25.10
CA ASN A 255 16.28 26.09 25.63
C ASN A 255 17.55 25.25 25.93
N LEU A 256 17.34 24.03 26.45
CA LEU A 256 18.43 23.15 26.88
C LEU A 256 18.66 21.99 25.91
N ASP A 257 17.60 21.44 25.34
CA ASP A 257 17.63 20.44 24.28
C ASP A 257 17.54 21.07 22.89
N SER A 258 17.42 20.25 21.85
CA SER A 258 17.47 20.70 20.45
C SER A 258 16.12 20.73 19.74
N PRO A 259 15.18 19.78 19.96
CA PRO A 259 13.83 19.94 19.42
C PRO A 259 13.09 21.07 20.15
N GLU A 260 12.19 21.74 19.43
CA GLU A 260 11.45 22.91 19.94
C GLU A 260 9.94 22.66 20.06
N GLY A 261 9.27 23.53 20.80
CA GLY A 261 7.85 23.44 21.16
C GLY A 261 6.90 23.96 20.09
N GLY A 262 7.34 23.98 18.83
CA GLY A 262 6.63 24.62 17.72
C GLY A 262 5.23 24.07 17.46
N PHE A 263 4.98 22.80 17.80
CA PHE A 263 3.68 22.17 17.63
C PHE A 263 2.61 22.71 18.60
N ASP A 264 2.98 23.10 19.82
CA ASP A 264 2.06 23.81 20.72
C ASP A 264 1.65 25.15 20.10
N ALA A 265 2.61 25.86 19.51
CA ALA A 265 2.38 27.14 18.86
C ALA A 265 1.45 27.01 17.64
N ILE A 266 1.68 26.03 16.76
CA ILE A 266 0.79 25.75 15.61
C ILE A 266 -0.62 25.44 16.11
N MET A 267 -0.75 24.61 17.15
CA MET A 267 -2.06 24.27 17.71
C MET A 267 -2.80 25.51 18.22
N GLN A 268 -2.14 26.34 19.04
CA GLN A 268 -2.75 27.57 19.57
C GLN A 268 -3.13 28.55 18.45
N VAL A 269 -2.27 28.74 17.45
CA VAL A 269 -2.60 29.57 16.27
C VAL A 269 -3.82 29.05 15.51
N ALA A 270 -3.98 27.73 15.42
CA ALA A 270 -5.09 27.11 14.71
C ALA A 270 -6.43 27.26 15.46
N VAL A 271 -6.44 27.09 16.78
CA VAL A 271 -7.68 27.04 17.58
C VAL A 271 -8.07 28.39 18.19
N CYS A 272 -7.13 29.32 18.36
CA CYS A 272 -7.37 30.66 18.90
C CYS A 272 -7.78 31.68 17.81
N GLY A 273 -8.60 31.29 16.84
CA GLY A 273 -8.84 32.09 15.64
C GLY A 273 -9.37 33.51 15.89
N ASN A 274 -10.16 33.71 16.94
CA ASN A 274 -10.65 35.05 17.33
C ASN A 274 -9.54 35.97 17.87
N LEU A 275 -8.56 35.42 18.58
CA LEU A 275 -7.43 36.20 19.13
C LEU A 275 -6.40 36.49 18.05
N ILE A 276 -6.11 35.51 17.19
CA ILE A 276 -5.22 35.69 16.03
C ILE A 276 -5.83 36.66 15.01
N GLY A 277 -7.15 36.59 14.83
CA GLY A 277 -7.91 37.44 13.91
C GLY A 277 -8.14 36.83 12.53
N TRP A 278 -8.20 35.49 12.42
CA TRP A 278 -8.40 34.82 11.13
C TRP A 278 -9.73 35.22 10.48
N ARG A 279 -9.70 35.69 9.24
CA ARG A 279 -10.90 35.96 8.44
C ARG A 279 -11.33 34.69 7.70
N ASP A 280 -12.53 34.70 7.15
CA ASP A 280 -13.06 33.59 6.34
C ASP A 280 -12.54 33.63 4.89
N VAL A 281 -11.20 33.66 4.76
CA VAL A 281 -10.44 33.85 3.51
C VAL A 281 -9.31 32.82 3.44
N THR A 282 -8.35 32.96 2.51
CA THR A 282 -7.18 32.05 2.48
C THR A 282 -6.28 32.30 3.69
N ARG A 283 -6.06 31.28 4.52
CA ARG A 283 -5.26 31.35 5.74
C ARG A 283 -3.93 30.62 5.53
N LEU A 284 -2.82 31.36 5.60
CA LEU A 284 -1.46 30.84 5.48
C LEU A 284 -0.73 30.95 6.82
N LEU A 285 -0.22 29.83 7.31
CA LEU A 285 0.64 29.79 8.50
C LEU A 285 2.07 29.51 8.05
N VAL A 286 2.97 30.46 8.19
CA VAL A 286 4.39 30.26 7.92
C VAL A 286 5.07 29.85 9.21
N PHE A 287 5.60 28.64 9.26
CA PHE A 287 6.35 28.10 10.39
C PHE A 287 7.84 28.12 10.08
N SER A 288 8.61 28.92 10.82
CA SER A 288 10.03 29.16 10.59
C SER A 288 10.87 28.67 11.76
N THR A 289 11.76 27.70 11.51
CA THR A 289 12.71 27.16 12.51
C THR A 289 13.92 26.55 11.82
N ASP A 290 15.02 26.46 12.54
CA ASP A 290 16.24 25.76 12.15
C ASP A 290 16.43 24.44 12.90
N ALA A 291 15.39 23.94 13.59
CA ALA A 291 15.45 22.77 14.46
C ALA A 291 14.30 21.77 14.22
N GLY A 292 14.37 20.65 14.94
CA GLY A 292 13.30 19.65 15.02
C GLY A 292 12.13 20.13 15.89
N PHE A 293 11.14 19.26 16.11
CA PHE A 293 9.96 19.57 16.92
C PHE A 293 9.67 18.46 17.93
N HIS A 294 9.16 18.83 19.09
CA HIS A 294 8.53 17.90 20.02
C HIS A 294 7.09 17.57 19.64
N PHE A 295 6.64 16.36 19.97
CA PHE A 295 5.29 15.87 19.69
C PHE A 295 4.73 15.05 20.87
N ALA A 296 3.43 14.71 20.80
CA ALA A 296 2.74 13.98 21.87
C ALA A 296 3.52 12.75 22.34
N GLY A 297 3.71 12.64 23.66
CA GLY A 297 4.54 11.64 24.33
C GLY A 297 5.80 12.24 24.93
N ASP A 298 6.39 13.25 24.28
CA ASP A 298 7.65 13.86 24.74
C ASP A 298 7.48 14.61 26.07
N GLY A 299 6.30 15.21 26.32
CA GLY A 299 5.93 15.90 27.56
C GLY A 299 6.09 15.03 28.82
N LYS A 300 6.05 13.70 28.67
CA LYS A 300 6.21 12.75 29.77
C LYS A 300 7.54 12.92 30.49
N LEU A 301 8.61 13.32 29.78
CA LEU A 301 9.92 13.59 30.38
C LEU A 301 9.88 14.75 31.38
N GLY A 302 9.04 15.75 31.12
CA GLY A 302 8.78 16.87 32.03
C GLY A 302 7.64 16.65 33.01
N GLY A 303 7.17 15.41 33.17
CA GLY A 303 6.06 15.05 34.06
C GLY A 303 4.68 15.46 33.53
N ILE A 304 4.57 15.82 32.25
CA ILE A 304 3.35 16.25 31.60
C ILE A 304 2.72 15.05 30.90
N VAL A 305 1.60 14.57 31.42
CA VAL A 305 0.95 13.31 30.96
C VAL A 305 -0.45 13.52 30.41
N LEU A 306 -0.98 14.75 30.48
CA LEU A 306 -2.31 15.05 29.96
C LEU A 306 -2.21 15.34 28.47
N PRO A 307 -2.91 14.59 27.61
CA PRO A 307 -2.90 14.85 26.18
C PRO A 307 -3.43 16.25 25.86
N ASN A 308 -2.87 16.88 24.83
CA ASN A 308 -3.36 18.17 24.33
C ASN A 308 -4.86 18.09 23.98
N ASP A 309 -5.64 19.04 24.49
CA ASP A 309 -7.11 19.05 24.37
C ASP A 309 -7.63 19.74 23.09
N GLY A 310 -6.74 20.34 22.29
CA GLY A 310 -7.08 21.01 21.04
C GLY A 310 -7.97 22.24 21.24
N LYS A 311 -7.83 22.95 22.37
CA LYS A 311 -8.54 24.19 22.69
C LYS A 311 -7.60 25.38 22.83
N CYS A 312 -8.19 26.58 22.79
CA CYS A 312 -7.47 27.82 22.96
C CYS A 312 -7.21 28.12 24.44
N HIS A 313 -5.95 28.36 24.79
CA HIS A 313 -5.47 28.63 26.15
C HIS A 313 -4.49 29.82 26.16
N LEU A 314 -4.82 30.87 25.40
CA LEU A 314 -4.07 32.11 25.41
C LEU A 314 -4.66 33.08 26.44
N GLU A 315 -3.83 33.49 27.38
CA GLU A 315 -4.12 34.55 28.34
C GLU A 315 -3.06 35.64 28.16
N ASP A 316 -3.47 36.90 28.00
CA ASP A 316 -2.58 38.02 27.67
C ASP A 316 -1.65 37.73 26.48
N ASN A 317 -2.18 37.01 25.48
CA ASN A 317 -1.47 36.54 24.28
C ASN A 317 -0.32 35.54 24.54
N VAL A 318 -0.25 34.92 25.72
CA VAL A 318 0.74 33.89 26.05
C VAL A 318 0.04 32.55 26.29
N TYR A 319 0.64 31.45 25.85
CA TYR A 319 0.14 30.11 26.16
C TYR A 319 0.48 29.73 27.60
N THR A 320 -0.53 29.76 28.49
CA THR A 320 -0.33 29.56 29.94
C THR A 320 -0.38 28.09 30.36
N MET A 321 -1.04 27.23 29.57
CA MET A 321 -1.21 25.80 29.89
C MET A 321 -0.10 24.88 29.36
N SER A 322 1.04 25.44 28.93
CA SER A 322 2.15 24.68 28.33
C SER A 322 2.77 23.62 29.25
N HIS A 323 2.70 23.82 30.56
CA HIS A 323 3.23 22.92 31.59
C HIS A 323 2.18 21.90 32.08
N TYR A 324 0.94 22.01 31.61
CA TYR A 324 -0.17 21.14 32.03
C TYR A 324 -0.54 20.12 30.95
N TYR A 325 -0.55 20.54 29.68
CA TYR A 325 -0.82 19.68 28.54
C TYR A 325 0.45 19.31 27.78
N ASP A 326 0.51 18.07 27.34
CA ASP A 326 1.55 17.56 26.45
C ASP A 326 1.48 18.26 25.08
N TYR A 327 2.52 18.10 24.28
CA TYR A 327 2.52 18.54 22.88
C TYR A 327 1.38 17.85 22.11
N PRO A 328 0.82 18.47 21.06
CA PRO A 328 -0.19 17.83 20.25
C PRO A 328 0.41 16.71 19.40
N SER A 329 -0.40 15.70 19.09
CA SER A 329 -0.01 14.67 18.11
C SER A 329 -0.14 15.23 16.70
N ILE A 330 0.60 14.67 15.75
CA ILE A 330 0.52 15.07 14.33
C ILE A 330 -0.91 14.93 13.82
N ALA A 331 -1.60 13.83 14.13
CA ALA A 331 -3.00 13.62 13.72
C ALA A 331 -3.95 14.69 14.30
N HIS A 332 -3.75 15.09 15.56
CA HIS A 332 -4.56 16.13 16.18
C HIS A 332 -4.31 17.50 15.54
N LEU A 333 -3.05 17.81 15.20
CA LEU A 333 -2.70 19.01 14.42
C LEU A 333 -3.36 19.02 13.04
N VAL A 334 -3.25 17.91 12.30
CA VAL A 334 -3.87 17.75 10.97
C VAL A 334 -5.36 18.04 11.03
N GLN A 335 -6.04 17.47 12.03
CA GLN A 335 -7.47 17.70 12.23
C GLN A 335 -7.77 19.18 12.47
N LYS A 336 -7.09 19.82 13.42
CA LYS A 336 -7.38 21.23 13.77
C LYS A 336 -7.00 22.22 12.67
N LEU A 337 -5.93 21.96 11.92
CA LEU A 337 -5.56 22.76 10.75
C LEU A 337 -6.62 22.64 9.64
N SER A 338 -7.14 21.44 9.38
CA SER A 338 -8.20 21.21 8.38
C SER A 338 -9.56 21.78 8.81
N ASP A 339 -9.95 21.60 10.07
CA ASP A 339 -11.19 22.17 10.65
C ASP A 339 -11.20 23.70 10.53
N ASN A 340 -10.03 24.33 10.69
CA ASN A 340 -9.87 25.79 10.60
C ASN A 340 -9.37 26.28 9.22
N ASN A 341 -9.30 25.42 8.21
CA ASN A 341 -8.87 25.74 6.84
C ASN A 341 -7.51 26.50 6.76
N ILE A 342 -6.52 26.12 7.58
CA ILE A 342 -5.19 26.75 7.63
C ILE A 342 -4.21 25.93 6.81
N GLN A 343 -3.49 26.59 5.90
CA GLN A 343 -2.46 25.98 5.07
C GLN A 343 -1.09 26.31 5.63
N THR A 344 -0.32 25.29 6.00
CA THR A 344 0.98 25.47 6.67
C THR A 344 2.14 25.47 5.67
N ILE A 345 3.04 26.43 5.80
CA ILE A 345 4.28 26.54 5.03
C ILE A 345 5.43 26.36 6.02
N PHE A 346 6.12 25.23 5.94
CA PHE A 346 7.32 24.95 6.72
C PHE A 346 8.53 25.58 6.03
N ALA A 347 9.02 26.68 6.57
CA ALA A 347 10.25 27.36 6.16
C ALA A 347 11.38 26.91 7.08
N VAL A 348 12.13 25.88 6.66
CA VAL A 348 13.12 25.22 7.51
C VAL A 348 14.48 25.17 6.85
N THR A 349 15.55 25.13 7.63
CA THR A 349 16.92 25.00 7.10
C THR A 349 17.13 23.68 6.37
N GLU A 350 18.16 23.62 5.51
CA GLU A 350 18.47 22.46 4.67
C GLU A 350 18.68 21.17 5.49
N GLU A 351 19.24 21.28 6.70
CA GLU A 351 19.46 20.14 7.61
C GLU A 351 18.16 19.45 8.02
N PHE A 352 17.09 20.22 8.26
CA PHE A 352 15.81 19.68 8.75
C PHE A 352 14.77 19.49 7.66
N GLN A 353 15.02 19.96 6.44
CA GLN A 353 14.12 19.81 5.29
C GLN A 353 13.58 18.38 5.10
N PRO A 354 14.37 17.30 5.19
CA PRO A 354 13.85 15.94 5.00
C PRO A 354 12.76 15.55 6.01
N VAL A 355 12.91 15.99 7.27
CA VAL A 355 11.96 15.65 8.35
C VAL A 355 10.62 16.34 8.10
N TYR A 356 10.63 17.62 7.76
CA TYR A 356 9.40 18.36 7.47
C TYR A 356 8.78 17.96 6.13
N GLN A 357 9.56 17.43 5.19
CA GLN A 357 9.03 16.84 3.95
C GLN A 357 8.19 15.59 4.24
N GLU A 358 8.58 14.76 5.21
CA GLU A 358 7.74 13.65 5.65
C GLU A 358 6.48 14.14 6.38
N LEU A 359 6.61 15.18 7.20
CA LEU A 359 5.46 15.80 7.87
C LEU A 359 4.45 16.36 6.85
N LYS A 360 4.93 16.91 5.72
CA LYS A 360 4.08 17.36 4.62
C LYS A 360 3.23 16.24 4.02
N ASN A 361 3.70 15.00 4.02
CA ASN A 361 2.92 13.86 3.53
C ASN A 361 1.73 13.55 4.46
N LEU A 362 1.80 13.95 5.73
CA LEU A 362 0.76 13.75 6.74
C LEU A 362 -0.17 14.95 6.88
N ILE A 363 0.34 16.17 6.70
CA ILE A 363 -0.45 17.41 6.79
C ILE A 363 -0.92 17.80 5.38
N PRO A 364 -2.21 17.62 5.08
CA PRO A 364 -2.72 17.91 3.76
C PRO A 364 -2.71 19.43 3.53
N LYS A 365 -2.43 19.86 2.30
CA LYS A 365 -2.23 21.29 1.96
C LYS A 365 -1.15 21.99 2.78
N SER A 366 -0.02 21.32 3.00
CA SER A 366 1.21 21.98 3.44
C SER A 366 2.30 22.01 2.37
N ALA A 367 3.22 22.95 2.53
CA ALA A 367 4.40 23.11 1.69
C ALA A 367 5.64 23.18 2.57
N VAL A 368 6.77 22.73 2.03
CA VAL A 368 8.07 22.83 2.68
C VAL A 368 8.98 23.62 1.74
N GLY A 369 9.68 24.60 2.28
CA GLY A 369 10.67 25.39 1.56
C GLY A 369 11.96 25.47 2.36
N THR A 370 13.08 25.42 1.65
CA THR A 370 14.40 25.55 2.26
C THR A 370 14.69 27.02 2.58
N LEU A 371 14.78 27.32 3.86
CA LEU A 371 15.19 28.62 4.38
C LEU A 371 16.71 28.73 4.25
N SER A 372 17.20 29.82 3.67
CA SER A 372 18.63 30.14 3.75
C SER A 372 19.02 30.31 5.22
N ALA A 373 20.27 30.03 5.60
CA ALA A 373 20.74 30.14 6.98
C ALA A 373 20.57 31.53 7.65
N ASN A 374 20.21 32.56 6.88
CA ASN A 374 19.91 33.90 7.39
C ASN A 374 18.49 34.38 7.02
N SER A 375 17.61 33.50 6.55
CA SER A 375 16.24 33.85 6.12
C SER A 375 16.10 34.88 4.99
N SER A 376 17.15 35.19 4.24
CA SER A 376 17.11 36.18 3.15
C SER A 376 16.15 35.82 2.00
N ASN A 377 15.89 34.53 1.78
CA ASN A 377 15.01 34.04 0.72
C ASN A 377 13.54 33.88 1.12
N VAL A 378 13.18 34.16 2.38
CA VAL A 378 11.86 33.84 2.96
C VAL A 378 10.67 34.41 2.17
N ILE A 379 10.81 35.61 1.60
CA ILE A 379 9.75 36.23 0.80
C ILE A 379 9.43 35.41 -0.44
N ASN A 380 10.46 34.96 -1.17
CA ASN A 380 10.26 34.18 -2.39
C ASN A 380 9.72 32.79 -2.03
N LEU A 381 10.22 32.19 -0.94
CA LEU A 381 9.73 30.92 -0.41
C LEU A 381 8.22 30.96 -0.15
N ILE A 382 7.73 32.01 0.54
CA ILE A 382 6.30 32.17 0.82
C ILE A 382 5.48 32.26 -0.48
N ILE A 383 5.96 33.03 -1.46
CA ILE A 383 5.28 33.21 -2.76
C ILE A 383 5.23 31.88 -3.53
N ASP A 384 6.35 31.17 -3.59
CA ASP A 384 6.46 29.90 -4.30
C ASP A 384 5.62 28.81 -3.62
N ALA A 385 5.64 28.76 -2.28
CA ALA A 385 4.80 27.87 -1.49
C ALA A 385 3.30 28.18 -1.70
N TYR A 386 2.90 29.45 -1.66
CA TYR A 386 1.53 29.86 -1.97
C TYR A 386 1.12 29.40 -3.38
N ASN A 387 1.95 29.65 -4.39
CA ASN A 387 1.69 29.22 -5.77
C ASN A 387 1.58 27.70 -5.88
N SER A 388 2.44 26.95 -5.19
CA SER A 388 2.39 25.48 -5.15
C SER A 388 1.11 24.97 -4.49
N LEU A 389 0.76 25.47 -3.30
CA LEU A 389 -0.42 25.06 -2.54
C LEU A 389 -1.73 25.30 -3.30
N SER A 390 -1.75 26.41 -4.02
CA SER A 390 -2.89 26.87 -4.81
C SER A 390 -2.92 26.31 -6.23
N SER A 391 -1.88 25.58 -6.65
CA SER A 391 -1.83 24.88 -7.95
C SER A 391 -2.57 23.55 -7.94
N GLU A 392 -3.00 23.10 -6.78
CA GLU A 392 -3.69 21.84 -6.59
C GLU A 392 -5.08 22.11 -5.99
N VAL A 393 -6.07 21.31 -6.36
CA VAL A 393 -7.40 21.33 -5.74
C VAL A 393 -7.76 19.89 -5.41
N ILE A 394 -8.06 19.64 -4.15
CA ILE A 394 -8.49 18.35 -3.63
C ILE A 394 -9.86 18.57 -2.98
N LEU A 395 -10.85 17.77 -3.35
CA LEU A 395 -12.16 17.77 -2.70
C LEU A 395 -12.18 16.84 -1.50
N GLU A 396 -12.80 17.31 -0.42
CA GLU A 396 -13.12 16.53 0.77
C GLU A 396 -14.63 16.58 1.03
N ASN A 397 -15.16 15.51 1.61
CA ASN A 397 -16.54 15.43 2.05
C ASN A 397 -16.64 15.19 3.56
N SER A 398 -17.74 15.65 4.15
CA SER A 398 -18.10 15.30 5.52
C SER A 398 -18.32 13.79 5.66
N LYS A 399 -18.40 13.32 6.92
CA LYS A 399 -18.78 11.95 7.24
C LYS A 399 -20.08 11.58 6.50
N LEU A 400 -20.07 10.43 5.82
CA LEU A 400 -21.20 9.94 5.05
C LEU A 400 -22.15 9.12 5.94
N PRO A 401 -23.47 9.16 5.68
CA PRO A 401 -24.42 8.24 6.29
C PRO A 401 -24.14 6.78 5.92
N SER A 402 -24.57 5.86 6.77
CA SER A 402 -24.42 4.42 6.53
C SER A 402 -25.09 4.00 5.23
N GLY A 403 -24.37 3.27 4.37
CA GLY A 403 -24.90 2.79 3.08
C GLY A 403 -24.81 3.79 1.92
N VAL A 404 -24.34 5.02 2.15
CA VAL A 404 -24.10 6.02 1.09
C VAL A 404 -22.65 6.01 0.66
N THR A 405 -22.40 6.03 -0.66
CA THR A 405 -21.07 6.13 -1.26
C THR A 405 -21.00 7.30 -2.23
N ILE A 406 -19.81 7.91 -2.34
CA ILE A 406 -19.54 8.97 -3.31
C ILE A 406 -18.37 8.54 -4.19
N THR A 407 -18.52 8.73 -5.48
CA THR A 407 -17.46 8.56 -6.47
C THR A 407 -17.17 9.89 -7.15
N TYR A 408 -15.89 10.19 -7.31
CA TYR A 408 -15.41 11.43 -7.90
C TYR A 408 -14.73 11.13 -9.23
N THR A 409 -14.97 11.99 -10.22
CA THR A 409 -14.23 12.01 -11.48
C THR A 409 -13.81 13.45 -11.76
N SER A 410 -12.52 13.72 -11.78
CA SER A 410 -12.00 15.07 -12.02
C SER A 410 -11.72 15.29 -13.50
N ARG A 411 -12.09 16.47 -14.00
CA ARG A 411 -11.80 16.94 -15.37
C ARG A 411 -10.92 18.17 -15.23
N CYS A 412 -9.61 17.94 -15.30
CA CYS A 412 -8.60 18.97 -15.10
C CYS A 412 -8.19 19.61 -16.44
N LYS A 413 -7.36 20.66 -16.37
CA LYS A 413 -6.77 21.29 -17.56
C LYS A 413 -5.96 20.24 -18.37
N ASN A 414 -5.95 20.39 -19.70
CA ASN A 414 -5.38 19.47 -20.70
C ASN A 414 -6.25 18.26 -21.09
N GLY A 415 -7.52 18.20 -20.67
CA GLY A 415 -8.40 17.07 -20.98
C GLY A 415 -8.07 15.80 -20.19
N VAL A 416 -7.25 15.92 -19.14
CA VAL A 416 -6.92 14.83 -18.23
C VAL A 416 -8.16 14.54 -17.37
N VAL A 417 -8.67 13.33 -17.52
CA VAL A 417 -9.78 12.81 -16.71
C VAL A 417 -9.20 11.79 -15.73
N ASN A 418 -9.29 12.07 -14.43
CA ASN A 418 -8.86 11.12 -13.41
C ASN A 418 -10.09 10.47 -12.76
N GLY A 419 -10.04 9.15 -12.59
CA GLY A 419 -11.01 8.37 -11.83
C GLY A 419 -10.37 7.68 -10.61
N GLY A 420 -11.16 6.94 -9.84
CA GLY A 420 -10.68 6.20 -8.67
C GLY A 420 -10.16 7.13 -7.56
N GLU A 421 -9.05 6.77 -6.92
CA GLU A 421 -8.46 7.52 -5.79
C GLU A 421 -8.05 8.95 -6.15
N ASN A 422 -7.71 9.19 -7.43
CA ASN A 422 -7.29 10.49 -7.96
C ASN A 422 -8.46 11.34 -8.50
N GLY A 423 -9.69 10.79 -8.54
CA GLY A 423 -10.85 11.50 -9.11
C GLY A 423 -11.29 12.73 -8.31
N ARG A 424 -10.78 12.91 -7.09
CA ARG A 424 -11.02 14.08 -6.23
C ARG A 424 -9.97 15.20 -6.40
N LYS A 425 -8.96 14.98 -7.24
CA LYS A 425 -7.78 15.86 -7.33
C LYS A 425 -7.57 16.41 -8.74
N CYS A 426 -7.20 17.68 -8.81
CA CYS A 426 -6.61 18.30 -9.98
C CYS A 426 -5.33 19.05 -9.59
N SER A 427 -4.28 18.87 -10.38
CA SER A 427 -2.98 19.54 -10.21
C SER A 427 -2.70 20.50 -11.37
N ASN A 428 -1.69 21.37 -11.21
CA ASN A 428 -1.25 22.35 -12.20
C ASN A 428 -2.32 23.39 -12.60
N ILE A 429 -3.12 23.82 -11.63
CA ILE A 429 -4.15 24.85 -11.78
C ILE A 429 -3.50 26.24 -11.59
N SER A 430 -3.69 27.14 -12.54
CA SER A 430 -3.27 28.54 -12.41
C SER A 430 -4.40 29.43 -11.92
N ILE A 431 -4.08 30.65 -11.49
CA ILE A 431 -5.09 31.67 -11.16
C ILE A 431 -5.98 31.89 -12.38
N GLY A 432 -7.31 31.89 -12.18
CA GLY A 432 -8.30 32.07 -13.25
C GLY A 432 -8.68 30.79 -14.00
N ASP A 433 -7.98 29.67 -13.79
CA ASP A 433 -8.34 28.38 -14.37
C ASP A 433 -9.62 27.81 -13.71
N GLU A 434 -10.47 27.19 -14.54
CA GLU A 434 -11.70 26.49 -14.13
C GLU A 434 -11.49 24.98 -14.32
N VAL A 435 -11.88 24.20 -13.30
CA VAL A 435 -11.90 22.73 -13.34
C VAL A 435 -13.28 22.22 -12.94
N THR A 436 -13.64 21.03 -13.39
CA THR A 436 -14.95 20.43 -13.10
C THR A 436 -14.78 19.05 -12.50
N PHE A 437 -15.54 18.75 -11.45
CA PHE A 437 -15.61 17.44 -10.81
C PHE A 437 -17.01 16.87 -11.03
N SER A 438 -17.08 15.73 -11.71
CA SER A 438 -18.32 14.95 -11.83
C SER A 438 -18.42 14.05 -10.60
N ILE A 439 -19.43 14.29 -9.78
CA ILE A 439 -19.63 13.64 -8.48
C ILE A 439 -20.88 12.78 -8.58
N SER A 440 -20.75 11.49 -8.30
CA SER A 440 -21.88 10.55 -8.28
C SER A 440 -22.09 10.00 -6.88
N VAL A 441 -23.29 10.22 -6.34
CA VAL A 441 -23.71 9.76 -5.01
C VAL A 441 -24.65 8.58 -5.18
N THR A 442 -24.39 7.47 -4.50
CA THR A 442 -25.18 6.23 -4.58
C THR A 442 -25.56 5.77 -3.18
N SER A 443 -26.77 5.23 -3.02
CA SER A 443 -27.18 4.56 -1.78
C SER A 443 -27.30 3.05 -2.00
N LYS A 444 -26.93 2.24 -1.01
CA LYS A 444 -27.12 0.77 -1.01
C LYS A 444 -28.42 0.31 -0.31
N GLY A 445 -29.25 1.25 0.11
CA GLY A 445 -30.50 0.98 0.80
C GLY A 445 -31.06 2.26 1.43
N CYS A 446 -31.98 2.10 2.37
CA CYS A 446 -32.51 3.22 3.13
C CYS A 446 -31.88 3.32 4.52
N PRO A 447 -31.08 4.37 4.80
CA PRO A 447 -30.68 4.68 6.16
C PRO A 447 -31.89 5.15 6.97
N ASN A 448 -32.15 4.48 8.10
CA ASN A 448 -33.12 4.78 9.18
C ASN A 448 -34.37 5.61 8.78
N GLU A 449 -35.50 4.92 8.58
CA GLU A 449 -36.89 5.44 8.55
C GLU A 449 -37.12 6.82 7.86
N GLY A 450 -36.42 7.10 6.76
CA GLY A 450 -36.76 8.23 5.88
C GLY A 450 -36.38 9.62 6.40
N MET A 451 -35.45 9.73 7.35
CA MET A 451 -34.87 11.03 7.71
C MET A 451 -33.94 11.54 6.60
N SER A 452 -34.06 12.83 6.27
CA SER A 452 -33.13 13.51 5.36
C SER A 452 -31.80 13.76 6.05
N ASP A 453 -30.69 13.43 5.39
CA ASP A 453 -29.35 13.71 5.88
C ASP A 453 -28.71 14.86 5.09
N THR A 454 -27.68 15.51 5.66
CA THR A 454 -26.93 16.55 4.96
C THR A 454 -25.45 16.21 4.93
N ILE A 455 -24.88 16.21 3.72
CA ILE A 455 -23.44 16.08 3.50
C ILE A 455 -22.89 17.38 2.93
N LYS A 456 -21.61 17.63 3.17
CA LYS A 456 -20.90 18.81 2.68
C LYS A 456 -19.70 18.36 1.86
N ILE A 457 -19.46 19.03 0.73
CA ILE A 457 -18.27 18.83 -0.10
C ILE A 457 -17.54 20.17 -0.22
N LYS A 458 -16.27 20.22 0.15
CA LYS A 458 -15.46 21.45 0.09
C LYS A 458 -14.09 21.19 -0.57
N PRO A 459 -13.52 22.17 -1.26
CA PRO A 459 -12.12 22.11 -1.67
C PRO A 459 -11.22 22.39 -0.46
N LEU A 460 -10.23 21.53 -0.23
CA LEU A 460 -9.33 21.65 0.91
C LEU A 460 -8.52 22.96 0.86
N GLY A 461 -8.52 23.69 1.97
CA GLY A 461 -7.86 24.99 2.11
C GLY A 461 -8.71 26.20 1.68
N PHE A 462 -9.98 25.98 1.33
CA PHE A 462 -10.96 27.01 0.99
C PHE A 462 -12.16 26.96 1.94
N THR A 463 -12.83 28.09 2.10
CA THR A 463 -13.94 28.26 3.04
C THR A 463 -15.30 27.93 2.43
N GLU A 464 -15.45 28.11 1.11
CA GLU A 464 -16.69 27.77 0.41
C GLU A 464 -16.95 26.25 0.34
N GLU A 465 -18.20 25.87 0.57
CA GLU A 465 -18.65 24.47 0.57
C GLU A 465 -19.96 24.29 -0.20
N LEU A 466 -20.11 23.12 -0.81
CA LEU A 466 -21.35 22.63 -1.39
C LEU A 466 -22.12 21.84 -0.33
N GLU A 467 -23.32 22.31 0.01
CA GLU A 467 -24.25 21.61 0.89
C GLU A 467 -25.21 20.74 0.07
N ILE A 468 -25.33 19.46 0.42
CA ILE A 468 -26.19 18.49 -0.27
C ILE A 468 -27.13 17.85 0.73
N THR A 469 -28.42 18.08 0.55
CA THR A 469 -29.47 17.37 1.29
C THR A 469 -29.78 16.06 0.55
N LEU A 470 -29.71 14.95 1.27
CA LEU A 470 -29.98 13.60 0.78
C LEU A 470 -31.37 13.16 1.27
N ASN A 471 -32.25 12.81 0.33
CA ASN A 471 -33.52 12.13 0.60
C ASN A 471 -33.46 10.73 0.00
N PHE A 472 -34.17 9.78 0.59
CA PHE A 472 -34.12 8.37 0.19
C PHE A 472 -35.50 7.87 -0.24
N ILE A 473 -35.53 7.12 -1.35
CA ILE A 473 -36.74 6.45 -1.83
C ILE A 473 -36.79 5.05 -1.22
N CYS A 474 -37.60 4.88 -0.17
CA CYS A 474 -37.71 3.63 0.59
C CYS A 474 -38.96 2.81 0.27
N GLY A 475 -39.92 3.41 -0.41
CA GLY A 475 -41.19 2.81 -0.74
C GLY A 475 -41.70 3.28 -2.10
N CYS A 476 -42.81 2.70 -2.51
CA CYS A 476 -43.48 3.03 -3.76
C CYS A 476 -44.59 4.06 -3.54
N ASP A 477 -44.91 4.83 -4.57
CA ASP A 477 -45.96 5.84 -4.48
C ASP A 477 -47.34 5.20 -4.24
N CYS A 478 -47.58 4.01 -4.78
CA CYS A 478 -48.79 3.22 -4.52
C CYS A 478 -48.99 2.82 -3.05
N GLN A 479 -47.94 2.83 -2.20
CA GLN A 479 -48.08 2.52 -0.77
C GLN A 479 -48.71 3.69 0.00
N LYS A 480 -48.53 4.93 -0.48
CA LYS A 480 -49.08 6.14 0.17
C LYS A 480 -50.61 6.19 0.14
N VAL A 481 -51.24 5.46 -0.78
CA VAL A 481 -52.70 5.40 -0.99
C VAL A 481 -53.27 4.04 -0.56
N GLY A 482 -52.49 3.24 0.17
CA GLY A 482 -52.92 1.93 0.67
C GLY A 482 -54.14 2.05 1.59
N ILE A 483 -55.07 1.09 1.46
CA ILE A 483 -56.28 1.03 2.28
C ILE A 483 -56.01 0.10 3.46
N ASN A 484 -55.84 0.66 4.65
CA ASN A 484 -55.69 -0.13 5.87
C ASN A 484 -56.98 -0.89 6.19
N LYS A 485 -56.87 -2.15 6.64
CA LYS A 485 -57.98 -3.07 6.88
C LYS A 485 -58.96 -3.14 5.71
N SER A 486 -58.41 -3.31 4.52
CA SER A 486 -59.20 -3.36 3.29
C SER A 486 -60.14 -4.57 3.31
N PRO A 487 -61.39 -4.43 2.85
CA PRO A 487 -62.28 -5.58 2.62
C PRO A 487 -61.71 -6.59 1.63
N LEU A 488 -60.84 -6.15 0.70
CA LEU A 488 -60.13 -7.02 -0.25
C LEU A 488 -59.10 -7.93 0.44
N CYS A 489 -58.67 -7.59 1.66
CA CYS A 489 -57.74 -8.37 2.47
C CYS A 489 -58.46 -8.95 3.70
N HIS A 490 -59.74 -9.29 3.57
CA HIS A 490 -60.60 -9.78 4.65
C HIS A 490 -60.62 -8.90 5.92
N SER A 491 -60.30 -7.61 5.79
CA SER A 491 -60.10 -6.67 6.91
C SER A 491 -58.98 -7.04 7.89
N ASN A 492 -58.15 -8.03 7.55
CA ASN A 492 -57.01 -8.53 8.33
C ASN A 492 -55.65 -8.10 7.75
N GLY A 493 -55.66 -7.09 6.87
CA GLY A 493 -54.47 -6.61 6.17
C GLY A 493 -54.69 -5.26 5.49
N THR A 494 -53.59 -4.65 5.08
CA THR A 494 -53.57 -3.42 4.27
C THR A 494 -53.47 -3.78 2.80
N TYR A 495 -54.39 -3.27 1.96
CA TYR A 495 -54.28 -3.42 0.51
C TYR A 495 -53.44 -2.28 -0.06
N GLU A 496 -52.27 -2.60 -0.61
CA GLU A 496 -51.35 -1.63 -1.21
C GLU A 496 -50.65 -2.22 -2.45
N CYS A 497 -50.41 -1.40 -3.47
CA CYS A 497 -49.63 -1.78 -4.65
C CYS A 497 -50.06 -3.08 -5.34
N GLY A 498 -51.37 -3.35 -5.40
CA GLY A 498 -51.93 -4.51 -6.09
C GLY A 498 -51.94 -5.80 -5.30
N ASP A 499 -51.54 -5.77 -4.01
CA ASP A 499 -51.46 -6.93 -3.14
C ASP A 499 -51.88 -6.64 -1.69
N CYS A 500 -52.09 -7.68 -0.90
CA CYS A 500 -52.41 -7.58 0.52
C CYS A 500 -51.17 -7.74 1.40
N ARG A 501 -50.89 -6.74 2.25
CA ARG A 501 -49.95 -6.86 3.37
C ARG A 501 -50.72 -7.25 4.63
N CYS A 502 -50.65 -8.53 4.99
CA CYS A 502 -51.35 -9.08 6.14
C CYS A 502 -50.80 -8.56 7.47
N GLU A 503 -51.69 -8.41 8.45
CA GLU A 503 -51.31 -8.13 9.83
C GLU A 503 -50.65 -9.37 10.46
N ASP A 504 -49.86 -9.15 11.52
CA ASP A 504 -49.19 -10.22 12.24
C ASP A 504 -50.20 -11.27 12.72
N GLY A 505 -50.01 -12.52 12.30
CA GLY A 505 -50.92 -13.62 12.61
C GLY A 505 -51.88 -14.00 11.47
N HIS A 506 -51.82 -13.32 10.32
CA HIS A 506 -52.61 -13.68 9.12
C HIS A 506 -51.72 -13.93 7.90
N VAL A 507 -52.11 -14.89 7.06
CA VAL A 507 -51.39 -15.29 5.84
C VAL A 507 -52.37 -15.62 4.72
N GLY A 508 -51.86 -15.74 3.48
CA GLY A 508 -52.66 -15.93 2.28
C GLY A 508 -52.62 -14.69 1.38
N ARG A 509 -53.06 -14.84 0.13
CA ARG A 509 -53.00 -13.75 -0.86
C ARG A 509 -53.95 -12.60 -0.52
N GLU A 510 -55.00 -12.89 0.24
CA GLU A 510 -56.02 -11.94 0.69
C GLU A 510 -56.14 -11.90 2.22
N CYS A 511 -55.11 -12.37 2.94
CA CYS A 511 -55.08 -12.46 4.41
C CYS A 511 -56.26 -13.24 5.01
N GLU A 512 -56.72 -14.23 4.26
CA GLU A 512 -57.91 -15.02 4.53
C GLU A 512 -57.69 -16.12 5.57
N CYS A 513 -56.43 -16.50 5.84
CA CYS A 513 -56.06 -17.51 6.82
C CYS A 513 -55.38 -16.90 8.06
N SER A 514 -55.58 -17.52 9.22
CA SER A 514 -54.76 -17.28 10.42
C SER A 514 -53.48 -18.09 10.34
N SER A 515 -52.34 -17.53 10.75
CA SER A 515 -51.03 -18.20 10.80
C SER A 515 -51.03 -19.43 11.70
N ASN A 516 -51.94 -19.48 12.68
CA ASN A 516 -52.11 -20.63 13.58
C ASN A 516 -52.91 -21.78 12.94
N ASP A 517 -53.70 -21.50 11.89
CA ASP A 517 -54.54 -22.48 11.19
C ASP A 517 -53.79 -23.17 10.02
N VAL A 518 -52.61 -22.66 9.65
CA VAL A 518 -51.75 -23.20 8.57
C VAL A 518 -51.28 -24.63 8.85
N ALA A 519 -51.33 -25.07 10.11
CA ALA A 519 -50.94 -26.42 10.55
C ALA A 519 -52.14 -27.35 10.85
N THR A 520 -53.32 -27.07 10.31
CA THR A 520 -54.46 -28.00 10.42
C THR A 520 -54.37 -29.09 9.36
N GLU A 521 -54.52 -30.37 9.76
CA GLU A 521 -54.43 -31.56 8.88
C GLU A 521 -55.34 -31.46 7.63
N ASP A 522 -56.40 -30.65 7.70
CA ASP A 522 -57.36 -30.46 6.60
C ASP A 522 -56.82 -29.55 5.48
N MET A 523 -55.97 -28.56 5.77
CA MET A 523 -55.36 -27.68 4.76
C MET A 523 -54.15 -28.31 4.07
N ASP A 524 -53.43 -29.19 4.77
CA ASP A 524 -52.34 -29.98 4.19
C ASP A 524 -52.85 -30.96 3.11
N ARG A 525 -54.10 -31.42 3.21
CA ARG A 525 -54.73 -32.27 2.18
C ARG A 525 -54.89 -31.54 0.86
N THR A 526 -55.27 -30.26 0.88
CA THR A 526 -55.45 -29.45 -0.34
C THR A 526 -54.14 -29.09 -1.04
N CYS A 527 -53.00 -29.22 -0.34
CA CYS A 527 -51.67 -28.99 -0.87
C CYS A 527 -50.93 -30.27 -1.28
N ARG A 528 -51.61 -31.42 -1.29
CA ARG A 528 -51.09 -32.69 -1.80
C ARG A 528 -51.77 -33.03 -3.12
N LYS A 529 -50.99 -33.50 -4.09
CA LYS A 529 -51.54 -34.00 -5.35
C LYS A 529 -52.35 -35.27 -5.11
N ASP A 530 -51.77 -36.20 -4.34
CA ASP A 530 -52.35 -37.47 -3.91
C ASP A 530 -51.99 -37.74 -2.44
N ASN A 531 -52.73 -38.63 -1.74
CA ASN A 531 -52.46 -38.98 -0.33
C ASN A 531 -51.05 -39.55 -0.06
N THR A 532 -50.33 -39.95 -1.11
CA THR A 532 -48.96 -40.48 -1.04
C THR A 532 -47.89 -39.43 -1.37
N THR A 533 -48.28 -38.24 -1.83
CA THR A 533 -47.35 -37.15 -2.17
C THR A 533 -47.13 -36.24 -0.98
N ASP A 534 -45.90 -35.75 -0.82
CA ASP A 534 -45.57 -34.76 0.19
C ASP A 534 -46.27 -33.43 -0.09
N ILE A 535 -46.50 -32.65 0.98
CA ILE A 535 -47.11 -31.32 0.90
C ILE A 535 -46.27 -30.46 -0.05
N CYS A 536 -46.92 -29.92 -1.10
CA CYS A 536 -46.29 -29.14 -2.16
C CYS A 536 -45.04 -29.80 -2.77
N SER A 537 -45.07 -31.14 -2.88
CA SER A 537 -43.97 -31.95 -3.42
C SER A 537 -42.61 -31.67 -2.75
N ASN A 538 -42.63 -31.22 -1.48
CA ASN A 538 -41.46 -30.74 -0.73
C ASN A 538 -40.65 -29.62 -1.41
N SER A 539 -41.24 -29.00 -2.44
CA SER A 539 -40.63 -28.02 -3.34
C SER A 539 -41.32 -26.65 -3.26
N GLY A 540 -42.24 -26.52 -2.31
CA GLY A 540 -43.00 -25.33 -1.98
C GLY A 540 -43.43 -25.37 -0.53
N ASP A 541 -44.01 -24.28 -0.05
CA ASP A 541 -44.64 -24.19 1.25
C ASP A 541 -46.17 -24.10 1.04
N CYS A 542 -46.95 -24.84 1.82
CA CYS A 542 -48.41 -24.76 1.77
C CYS A 542 -48.85 -23.54 2.55
N VAL A 543 -49.29 -22.51 1.85
CA VAL A 543 -49.77 -21.26 2.43
C VAL A 543 -51.26 -21.15 2.12
N CYS A 544 -52.08 -21.26 3.16
CA CYS A 544 -53.54 -21.11 3.06
C CYS A 544 -54.20 -22.07 2.02
N GLY A 545 -53.82 -23.36 2.05
CA GLY A 545 -54.41 -24.38 1.17
C GLY A 545 -53.95 -24.34 -0.30
N THR A 546 -52.99 -23.48 -0.63
CA THR A 546 -52.34 -23.43 -1.95
C THR A 546 -50.82 -23.56 -1.78
N CYS A 547 -50.15 -24.17 -2.76
CA CYS A 547 -48.70 -24.27 -2.76
C CYS A 547 -48.02 -23.03 -3.33
N GLU A 548 -47.11 -22.44 -2.56
CA GLU A 548 -46.16 -21.44 -3.03
C GLU A 548 -44.80 -22.09 -3.25
N CYS A 549 -44.36 -22.14 -4.50
CA CYS A 549 -43.12 -22.85 -4.83
C CYS A 549 -41.88 -22.10 -4.36
N LYS A 550 -40.89 -22.85 -3.86
CA LYS A 550 -39.63 -22.27 -3.36
C LYS A 550 -38.83 -21.68 -4.51
N ASN A 551 -38.18 -20.54 -4.25
CA ASN A 551 -37.23 -19.94 -5.20
C ASN A 551 -35.84 -20.57 -5.02
N ARG A 552 -35.05 -20.63 -6.10
CA ARG A 552 -33.66 -21.13 -6.09
C ARG A 552 -32.66 -20.01 -6.35
N ASP A 553 -31.40 -20.26 -6.01
CA ASP A 553 -30.29 -19.31 -6.19
C ASP A 553 -30.07 -18.94 -7.68
N ASN A 554 -30.39 -19.86 -8.60
CA ASN A 554 -30.37 -19.61 -10.04
C ASN A 554 -31.79 -19.20 -10.52
N PRO A 555 -32.00 -17.96 -10.98
CA PRO A 555 -33.33 -17.49 -11.40
C PRO A 555 -33.92 -18.23 -12.63
N GLU A 556 -33.08 -18.90 -13.42
CA GLU A 556 -33.53 -19.72 -14.55
C GLU A 556 -34.09 -21.08 -14.09
N GLU A 557 -33.82 -21.50 -12.85
CA GLU A 557 -34.27 -22.75 -12.24
C GLU A 557 -35.52 -22.50 -11.38
N ARG A 558 -36.66 -23.04 -11.81
CA ARG A 558 -37.95 -22.81 -11.13
C ARG A 558 -38.70 -24.10 -10.87
N TYR A 559 -39.30 -24.15 -9.69
CA TYR A 559 -40.39 -25.07 -9.40
C TYR A 559 -41.71 -24.46 -9.91
N SER A 560 -42.60 -25.31 -10.39
CA SER A 560 -43.87 -24.91 -10.99
C SER A 560 -44.90 -26.03 -10.88
N GLY A 561 -46.17 -25.71 -11.17
CA GLY A 561 -47.27 -26.65 -11.01
C GLY A 561 -48.11 -26.32 -9.76
N GLN A 562 -49.31 -26.90 -9.70
CA GLN A 562 -50.27 -26.61 -8.64
C GLN A 562 -49.78 -27.06 -7.26
N PHE A 563 -48.91 -28.07 -7.23
CA PHE A 563 -48.32 -28.67 -6.03
C PHE A 563 -46.79 -28.59 -6.07
N CYS A 564 -46.22 -27.66 -6.85
CA CYS A 564 -44.79 -27.51 -7.08
C CYS A 564 -44.10 -28.81 -7.54
N GLU A 565 -44.84 -29.63 -8.27
CA GLU A 565 -44.43 -30.98 -8.68
C GLU A 565 -43.49 -31.01 -9.89
N CYS A 566 -43.45 -29.90 -10.65
CA CYS A 566 -42.63 -29.76 -11.84
C CYS A 566 -41.44 -28.86 -11.58
N ASP A 567 -40.32 -29.18 -12.21
CA ASP A 567 -39.18 -28.28 -12.33
C ASP A 567 -38.55 -28.35 -13.71
N ASN A 568 -37.79 -27.33 -14.07
CA ASN A 568 -37.14 -27.19 -15.37
C ASN A 568 -35.62 -27.44 -15.32
N PHE A 569 -35.10 -28.11 -14.29
CA PHE A 569 -33.65 -28.31 -14.10
C PHE A 569 -33.23 -29.72 -13.67
N SER A 570 -34.17 -30.59 -13.33
CA SER A 570 -33.95 -32.00 -12.95
C SER A 570 -34.19 -32.97 -14.12
N CYS A 571 -33.98 -32.54 -15.35
CA CYS A 571 -33.95 -33.43 -16.51
C CYS A 571 -32.58 -34.13 -16.66
N ASP A 572 -32.56 -35.18 -17.48
CA ASP A 572 -31.33 -35.92 -17.80
C ASP A 572 -30.22 -35.00 -18.36
N ARG A 573 -28.99 -35.24 -17.92
CA ARG A 573 -27.80 -34.47 -18.30
C ARG A 573 -26.84 -35.33 -19.10
N SER A 574 -26.27 -34.75 -20.15
CA SER A 574 -25.16 -35.33 -20.90
C SER A 574 -24.06 -34.28 -21.09
N GLY A 575 -22.80 -34.67 -20.86
CA GLY A 575 -21.66 -33.73 -20.86
C GLY A 575 -21.78 -32.58 -19.86
N ASN A 576 -22.36 -32.83 -18.68
CA ASN A 576 -22.72 -31.82 -17.66
C ASN A 576 -23.73 -30.74 -18.09
N LYS A 577 -24.32 -30.85 -19.30
CA LYS A 577 -25.36 -29.94 -19.79
C LYS A 577 -26.76 -30.57 -19.64
N LEU A 578 -27.72 -29.76 -19.22
CA LEU A 578 -29.13 -30.14 -19.13
C LEU A 578 -29.69 -30.42 -20.53
N CYS A 579 -30.29 -31.59 -20.73
CA CYS A 579 -30.75 -32.06 -22.05
C CYS A 579 -29.69 -31.96 -23.14
N GLY A 580 -28.42 -32.23 -22.79
CA GLY A 580 -27.29 -32.22 -23.73
C GLY A 580 -26.97 -30.84 -24.31
N GLY A 581 -27.72 -29.79 -23.93
CA GLY A 581 -27.70 -28.49 -24.62
C GLY A 581 -28.44 -28.47 -25.96
N HIS A 582 -29.18 -29.54 -26.28
CA HIS A 582 -29.89 -29.75 -27.55
C HIS A 582 -31.36 -30.13 -27.32
N GLY A 583 -31.94 -29.56 -26.28
CA GLY A 583 -33.34 -29.74 -25.90
C GLY A 583 -33.71 -28.84 -24.74
N ARG A 584 -35.01 -28.76 -24.47
CA ARG A 584 -35.55 -27.98 -23.33
C ARG A 584 -36.12 -28.91 -22.27
N CYS A 585 -35.85 -28.59 -21.01
CA CYS A 585 -36.36 -29.34 -19.87
C CYS A 585 -37.77 -28.86 -19.53
N GLU A 586 -38.77 -29.68 -19.78
CA GLU A 586 -40.17 -29.43 -19.44
C GLU A 586 -40.64 -30.47 -18.43
N CYS A 587 -40.87 -30.04 -17.18
CA CYS A 587 -41.30 -30.89 -16.07
C CYS A 587 -40.51 -32.22 -15.98
N ARG A 588 -39.19 -32.11 -15.81
CA ARG A 588 -38.24 -33.25 -15.69
C ARG A 588 -38.07 -34.14 -16.92
N VAL A 589 -38.69 -33.80 -18.05
CA VAL A 589 -38.50 -34.51 -19.32
C VAL A 589 -37.76 -33.62 -20.32
N CYS A 590 -36.71 -34.17 -20.95
CA CYS A 590 -36.03 -33.48 -22.03
C CYS A 590 -36.84 -33.57 -23.33
N VAL A 591 -37.23 -32.42 -23.86
CA VAL A 591 -37.83 -32.30 -25.19
C VAL A 591 -36.71 -31.92 -26.16
N CYS A 592 -36.25 -32.88 -26.95
CA CYS A 592 -35.11 -32.72 -27.85
C CYS A 592 -35.40 -31.83 -29.05
N ASP A 593 -34.39 -31.10 -29.47
CA ASP A 593 -34.39 -30.32 -30.70
C ASP A 593 -34.32 -31.27 -31.92
N LEU A 594 -34.68 -30.75 -33.10
CA LEU A 594 -34.68 -31.51 -34.35
C LEU A 594 -33.28 -32.11 -34.63
N MET A 595 -33.24 -33.38 -35.03
CA MET A 595 -32.04 -34.20 -35.30
C MET A 595 -31.28 -34.71 -34.07
N TRP A 596 -31.83 -34.54 -32.87
CA TRP A 596 -31.30 -35.10 -31.63
C TRP A 596 -32.28 -36.10 -31.00
N THR A 597 -31.75 -37.15 -30.39
CA THR A 597 -32.53 -38.20 -29.72
C THR A 597 -31.81 -38.69 -28.45
N GLY A 598 -32.45 -39.57 -27.70
CA GLY A 598 -31.99 -40.02 -26.39
C GLY A 598 -32.68 -39.27 -25.24
N SER A 599 -32.72 -39.87 -24.05
CA SER A 599 -33.42 -39.29 -22.89
C SER A 599 -32.78 -37.99 -22.40
N ALA A 600 -31.48 -37.79 -22.67
CA ALA A 600 -30.74 -36.57 -22.41
C ALA A 600 -30.50 -35.71 -23.67
N CYS A 601 -31.14 -36.02 -24.81
CA CYS A 601 -30.95 -35.35 -26.10
C CYS A 601 -29.49 -35.26 -26.57
N ASP A 602 -28.72 -36.31 -26.32
CA ASP A 602 -27.27 -36.34 -26.51
C ASP A 602 -26.82 -37.16 -27.72
N CYS A 603 -27.73 -37.90 -28.35
CA CYS A 603 -27.44 -38.65 -29.57
C CYS A 603 -27.83 -37.83 -30.80
N SER A 604 -26.83 -37.35 -31.54
CA SER A 604 -27.03 -36.74 -32.86
C SER A 604 -27.35 -37.81 -33.89
N LEU A 605 -28.35 -37.55 -34.74
CA LEU A 605 -28.68 -38.37 -35.92
C LEU A 605 -27.88 -37.96 -37.18
N ASP A 606 -26.98 -36.97 -37.06
CA ASP A 606 -26.14 -36.51 -38.15
C ASP A 606 -24.82 -37.32 -38.24
N ASN A 607 -24.49 -37.81 -39.44
CA ASN A 607 -23.29 -38.58 -39.73
C ASN A 607 -22.10 -37.73 -40.25
N THR A 608 -22.28 -36.41 -40.39
CA THR A 608 -21.24 -35.50 -40.91
C THR A 608 -19.97 -35.52 -40.07
N THR A 609 -20.08 -35.59 -38.73
CA THR A 609 -18.96 -35.60 -37.79
C THR A 609 -18.09 -36.85 -37.86
N CYS A 610 -18.63 -37.96 -38.39
CA CYS A 610 -17.92 -39.21 -38.59
C CYS A 610 -17.22 -39.30 -39.96
N MET A 611 -17.32 -38.28 -40.81
CA MET A 611 -16.75 -38.29 -42.15
C MET A 611 -15.28 -37.89 -42.12
N ALA A 612 -14.38 -38.81 -42.50
CA ALA A 612 -12.95 -38.55 -42.53
C ALA A 612 -12.51 -37.78 -43.78
N SER A 613 -11.29 -37.24 -43.78
CA SER A 613 -10.70 -36.48 -44.90
C SER A 613 -10.63 -37.24 -46.22
N ASN A 614 -10.64 -38.58 -46.18
CA ASN A 614 -10.72 -39.45 -47.35
C ASN A 614 -12.16 -39.67 -47.86
N LYS A 615 -13.13 -38.93 -47.33
CA LYS A 615 -14.58 -39.02 -47.61
C LYS A 615 -15.24 -40.35 -47.23
N GLN A 616 -14.60 -41.16 -46.38
CA GLN A 616 -15.18 -42.38 -45.84
C GLN A 616 -15.61 -42.18 -44.39
N ILE A 617 -16.69 -42.85 -43.99
CA ILE A 617 -17.17 -42.85 -42.61
C ILE A 617 -16.12 -43.60 -41.76
N CYS A 618 -15.56 -42.92 -40.76
CA CYS A 618 -14.55 -43.46 -39.84
C CYS A 618 -13.31 -44.04 -40.55
N ASN A 619 -12.83 -43.36 -41.61
CA ASN A 619 -11.73 -43.80 -42.47
C ASN A 619 -11.91 -45.22 -43.08
N GLY A 620 -13.15 -45.73 -43.13
CA GLY A 620 -13.44 -47.10 -43.56
C GLY A 620 -13.01 -48.18 -42.56
N ARG A 621 -12.72 -47.79 -41.30
CA ARG A 621 -12.14 -48.64 -40.24
C ARG A 621 -12.97 -48.60 -38.96
N GLY A 622 -14.26 -48.26 -39.07
CA GLY A 622 -15.18 -48.15 -37.95
C GLY A 622 -16.62 -47.90 -38.39
N THR A 623 -17.54 -47.88 -37.43
CA THR A 623 -18.97 -47.53 -37.62
C THR A 623 -19.31 -46.24 -36.87
N CYS A 624 -20.20 -45.41 -37.43
CA CYS A 624 -20.64 -44.18 -36.77
C CYS A 624 -21.88 -44.44 -35.91
N ASP A 625 -21.81 -44.12 -34.62
CA ASP A 625 -22.89 -44.27 -33.65
C ASP A 625 -23.03 -42.98 -32.84
N CYS A 626 -24.22 -42.36 -32.86
CA CYS A 626 -24.49 -41.03 -32.28
C CYS A 626 -23.47 -39.93 -32.69
N GLY A 627 -23.02 -39.92 -33.95
CA GLY A 627 -22.05 -38.94 -34.45
C GLY A 627 -20.59 -39.18 -34.02
N ILE A 628 -20.28 -40.35 -33.44
CA ILE A 628 -18.93 -40.74 -33.02
C ILE A 628 -18.51 -42.05 -33.71
N CYS A 629 -17.27 -42.10 -34.20
CA CYS A 629 -16.70 -43.31 -34.80
C CYS A 629 -16.28 -44.36 -33.76
N LYS A 630 -16.86 -45.55 -33.84
CA LYS A 630 -16.41 -46.77 -33.15
C LYS A 630 -15.49 -47.56 -34.07
N CYS A 631 -14.19 -47.51 -33.81
CA CYS A 631 -13.17 -48.19 -34.62
C CYS A 631 -13.26 -49.72 -34.47
N THR A 632 -13.17 -50.44 -35.57
CA THR A 632 -13.27 -51.92 -35.58
C THR A 632 -12.00 -52.61 -35.09
N ASP A 633 -10.84 -51.94 -35.15
CA ASP A 633 -9.56 -52.46 -34.68
C ASP A 633 -8.99 -51.54 -33.57
N PRO A 634 -8.73 -52.07 -32.36
CA PRO A 634 -8.40 -51.28 -31.16
C PRO A 634 -7.04 -50.58 -31.21
N LYS A 635 -6.18 -50.88 -32.19
CA LYS A 635 -4.92 -50.14 -32.38
C LYS A 635 -5.12 -48.75 -32.99
N PHE A 636 -6.27 -48.51 -33.62
CA PHE A 636 -6.64 -47.22 -34.19
C PHE A 636 -7.56 -46.44 -33.23
N GLN A 637 -7.27 -45.17 -33.07
CA GLN A 637 -7.93 -44.23 -32.18
C GLN A 637 -8.14 -42.89 -32.90
N GLY A 638 -8.86 -41.97 -32.27
CA GLY A 638 -9.16 -40.66 -32.85
C GLY A 638 -10.60 -40.55 -33.37
N PRO A 639 -11.12 -39.32 -33.55
CA PRO A 639 -12.51 -39.03 -33.90
C PRO A 639 -13.02 -39.71 -35.16
N THR A 640 -12.13 -40.10 -36.08
CA THR A 640 -12.47 -40.85 -37.30
C THR A 640 -11.57 -42.08 -37.51
N CYS A 641 -10.98 -42.63 -36.45
CA CYS A 641 -10.09 -43.80 -36.47
C CYS A 641 -8.77 -43.63 -37.24
N GLU A 642 -8.20 -42.42 -37.22
CA GLU A 642 -7.00 -42.04 -37.98
C GLU A 642 -5.66 -42.24 -37.25
N ILE A 643 -5.65 -42.35 -35.92
CA ILE A 643 -4.44 -42.30 -35.08
C ILE A 643 -4.01 -43.73 -34.70
N CYS A 644 -2.73 -44.08 -34.87
CA CYS A 644 -2.18 -45.39 -34.47
C CYS A 644 -0.91 -45.24 -33.62
N PRO A 645 -1.01 -45.24 -32.28
CA PRO A 645 0.11 -44.97 -31.37
C PRO A 645 1.21 -46.05 -31.35
N THR A 646 0.92 -47.27 -31.81
CA THR A 646 1.84 -48.43 -31.75
C THR A 646 2.64 -48.67 -33.03
N CYS A 647 2.64 -47.72 -33.97
CA CYS A 647 3.54 -47.76 -35.13
C CYS A 647 4.90 -47.10 -34.80
N PRO A 648 6.06 -47.60 -35.29
CA PRO A 648 7.37 -46.98 -35.05
C PRO A 648 7.45 -45.51 -35.50
N GLY A 649 8.11 -44.66 -34.72
CA GLY A 649 8.25 -43.23 -35.01
C GLY A 649 9.19 -42.94 -36.20
N VAL A 650 8.79 -41.99 -37.04
CA VAL A 650 9.47 -41.61 -38.30
C VAL A 650 10.96 -41.20 -38.11
N CYS A 651 11.37 -40.72 -36.93
CA CYS A 651 12.77 -40.41 -36.62
C CYS A 651 13.66 -41.66 -36.48
N THR A 652 13.14 -42.75 -35.91
CA THR A 652 13.94 -43.98 -35.74
C THR A 652 14.09 -44.72 -37.06
N GLU A 653 13.07 -44.67 -37.92
CA GLU A 653 13.08 -45.29 -39.25
C GLU A 653 14.16 -44.68 -40.17
N HIS A 654 14.37 -43.36 -40.09
CA HIS A 654 15.25 -42.64 -41.01
C HIS A 654 16.66 -42.36 -40.47
N LYS A 655 16.90 -42.58 -39.16
CA LYS A 655 18.19 -42.37 -38.49
C LYS A 655 19.40 -42.92 -39.26
N GLU A 656 19.38 -44.22 -39.56
CA GLU A 656 20.47 -44.95 -40.23
C GLU A 656 20.82 -44.35 -41.59
N CYS A 657 19.80 -43.95 -42.35
CA CYS A 657 19.97 -43.38 -43.68
C CYS A 657 20.50 -41.94 -43.66
N VAL A 658 20.07 -41.13 -42.68
CA VAL A 658 20.55 -39.75 -42.52
C VAL A 658 22.00 -39.74 -42.05
N GLN A 659 22.34 -40.61 -41.09
CA GLN A 659 23.70 -40.73 -40.57
C GLN A 659 24.69 -41.15 -41.66
N CYS A 660 24.33 -42.17 -42.45
CA CYS A 660 25.20 -42.63 -43.52
C CYS A 660 25.40 -41.59 -44.63
N ARG A 661 24.32 -40.98 -45.16
CA ARG A 661 24.44 -40.02 -46.28
C ARG A 661 25.13 -38.71 -45.89
N THR A 662 25.16 -38.37 -44.59
CA THR A 662 25.73 -37.12 -44.12
C THR A 662 27.18 -37.26 -43.67
N PHE A 663 27.46 -38.29 -42.86
CA PHE A 663 28.74 -38.48 -42.17
C PHE A 663 29.53 -39.71 -42.65
N GLY A 664 28.94 -40.56 -43.49
CA GLY A 664 29.60 -41.78 -43.99
C GLY A 664 29.83 -42.83 -42.90
N THR A 665 28.98 -42.84 -41.87
CA THR A 665 29.03 -43.73 -40.69
C THR A 665 27.65 -44.32 -40.40
N GLY A 666 27.55 -45.35 -39.55
CA GLY A 666 26.29 -46.07 -39.25
C GLY A 666 26.23 -47.48 -39.85
N GLU A 667 25.22 -48.28 -39.51
CA GLU A 667 25.13 -49.70 -39.92
C GLU A 667 24.87 -49.84 -41.42
N LYS A 668 24.17 -48.87 -42.03
CA LYS A 668 23.89 -48.84 -43.48
C LYS A 668 24.99 -48.21 -44.34
N LYS A 669 26.21 -48.06 -43.82
CA LYS A 669 27.33 -47.42 -44.53
C LYS A 669 27.62 -48.04 -45.90
N ASP A 670 27.59 -49.37 -45.98
CA ASP A 670 28.01 -50.10 -47.19
C ASP A 670 26.89 -50.23 -48.24
N THR A 671 25.60 -50.12 -47.85
CA THR A 671 24.44 -50.19 -48.76
C THR A 671 23.72 -48.86 -48.97
N CYS A 672 24.32 -47.78 -48.47
CA CYS A 672 23.76 -46.44 -48.37
C CYS A 672 23.19 -45.84 -49.66
N GLU A 673 23.94 -45.96 -50.77
CA GLU A 673 23.52 -45.37 -52.05
C GLU A 673 22.29 -46.08 -52.65
N LYS A 674 22.12 -47.37 -52.34
CA LYS A 674 21.00 -48.18 -52.84
C LYS A 674 19.75 -48.03 -51.98
N ASP A 675 19.90 -48.01 -50.66
CA ASP A 675 18.77 -48.13 -49.72
C ASP A 675 18.25 -46.79 -49.18
N CYS A 676 18.97 -45.68 -49.36
CA CYS A 676 18.69 -44.40 -48.70
C CYS A 676 18.47 -43.21 -49.66
N SER A 677 18.07 -43.48 -50.91
CA SER A 677 17.88 -42.48 -51.99
C SER A 677 16.46 -41.90 -52.09
N TYR A 678 15.52 -42.32 -51.22
CA TYR A 678 14.10 -41.98 -51.29
C TYR A 678 13.71 -40.61 -50.69
N PHE A 679 14.68 -39.82 -50.23
CA PHE A 679 14.49 -38.47 -49.72
C PHE A 679 15.64 -37.54 -50.14
N THR A 680 15.33 -36.25 -50.23
CA THR A 680 16.31 -35.20 -50.54
C THR A 680 16.98 -34.72 -49.26
N LEU A 681 18.31 -34.75 -49.21
CA LEU A 681 19.10 -34.37 -48.04
C LEU A 681 19.76 -33.00 -48.22
N ILE A 682 19.53 -32.09 -47.27
CA ILE A 682 20.05 -30.71 -47.27
C ILE A 682 20.89 -30.50 -46.02
N LYS A 683 22.16 -30.13 -46.17
CA LYS A 683 23.07 -29.88 -45.03
C LYS A 683 23.00 -28.42 -44.60
N VAL A 684 22.89 -28.17 -43.29
CA VAL A 684 22.92 -26.83 -42.68
C VAL A 684 24.11 -26.72 -41.72
N LYS A 685 24.72 -25.53 -41.60
CA LYS A 685 25.95 -25.34 -40.82
C LYS A 685 25.73 -25.38 -39.29
N ASP A 686 24.61 -24.82 -38.84
CA ASP A 686 24.33 -24.59 -37.42
C ASP A 686 22.91 -25.05 -37.07
N ARG A 687 22.69 -25.46 -35.81
CA ARG A 687 21.39 -25.96 -35.32
C ARG A 687 20.26 -24.95 -35.50
N ASP A 688 20.54 -23.66 -35.32
CA ASP A 688 19.53 -22.61 -35.36
C ASP A 688 19.01 -22.32 -36.78
N LYS A 689 19.65 -22.91 -37.80
CA LYS A 689 19.21 -22.84 -39.21
C LYS A 689 18.37 -24.03 -39.66
N LEU A 690 18.04 -24.95 -38.75
CA LEU A 690 17.05 -25.98 -39.04
C LEU A 690 15.65 -25.34 -39.17
N PRO A 691 14.82 -25.79 -40.13
CA PRO A 691 13.47 -25.26 -40.31
C PRO A 691 12.67 -25.38 -39.02
N GLN A 692 12.12 -24.26 -38.53
CA GLN A 692 11.32 -24.22 -37.30
C GLN A 692 9.85 -24.57 -37.61
N PRO A 693 9.10 -25.16 -36.65
CA PRO A 693 7.71 -25.60 -36.89
C PRO A 693 6.75 -24.47 -37.29
N ASN A 694 7.04 -23.23 -36.91
CA ASN A 694 6.21 -22.06 -37.20
C ASN A 694 6.63 -21.30 -38.48
N ASP A 695 7.82 -21.57 -39.03
CA ASP A 695 8.37 -20.86 -40.18
C ASP A 695 8.22 -21.66 -41.50
N ALA A 696 7.85 -22.94 -41.42
CA ALA A 696 7.63 -23.81 -42.57
C ALA A 696 6.14 -23.90 -42.94
N ALA A 697 5.82 -23.85 -44.23
CA ALA A 697 4.44 -23.93 -44.73
C ALA A 697 3.79 -25.33 -44.62
N TYR A 698 4.51 -26.30 -44.05
CA TYR A 698 4.12 -27.70 -43.90
C TYR A 698 4.70 -28.27 -42.59
N PRO A 699 4.07 -29.32 -42.01
CA PRO A 699 4.51 -29.88 -40.72
C PRO A 699 5.92 -30.45 -40.79
N VAL A 700 6.81 -29.94 -39.95
CA VAL A 700 8.21 -30.37 -39.83
C VAL A 700 8.41 -31.09 -38.50
N MET A 701 9.04 -32.27 -38.54
CA MET A 701 9.36 -33.04 -37.35
C MET A 701 10.85 -32.96 -37.03
N HIS A 702 11.20 -32.55 -35.80
CA HIS A 702 12.58 -32.47 -35.34
C HIS A 702 13.03 -33.78 -34.68
N CYS A 703 14.19 -34.28 -35.11
CA CYS A 703 14.79 -35.51 -34.64
C CYS A 703 16.18 -35.22 -34.04
N LYS A 704 16.47 -35.84 -32.89
CA LYS A 704 17.77 -35.78 -32.20
C LYS A 704 18.23 -37.20 -31.92
N GLU A 705 19.38 -37.59 -32.47
CA GLU A 705 19.88 -38.96 -32.40
C GLU A 705 21.36 -38.99 -32.01
N ARG A 706 21.79 -40.12 -31.42
CA ARG A 706 23.20 -40.38 -31.09
C ARG A 706 23.84 -41.31 -32.10
N ASP A 707 25.11 -41.05 -32.39
CA ASP A 707 26.00 -41.95 -33.11
C ASP A 707 26.71 -42.95 -32.18
N ALA A 708 27.55 -43.81 -32.76
CA ALA A 708 28.29 -44.85 -32.03
C ALA A 708 29.44 -44.29 -31.17
N ASN A 709 29.85 -43.03 -31.36
CA ASN A 709 30.90 -42.36 -30.58
C ASN A 709 30.30 -41.48 -29.46
N ASP A 710 29.01 -41.67 -29.17
CA ASP A 710 28.20 -40.91 -28.19
C ASP A 710 28.13 -39.40 -28.49
N CYS A 711 28.31 -39.02 -29.76
CA CYS A 711 28.11 -37.67 -30.26
C CYS A 711 26.67 -37.47 -30.74
N TRP A 712 26.14 -36.27 -30.55
CA TRP A 712 24.77 -35.94 -30.95
C TRP A 712 24.72 -35.36 -32.36
N PHE A 713 23.74 -35.79 -33.15
CA PHE A 713 23.37 -35.15 -34.42
C PHE A 713 21.88 -34.84 -34.49
N TYR A 714 21.56 -33.73 -35.17
CA TYR A 714 20.23 -33.15 -35.22
C TYR A 714 19.78 -33.04 -36.68
N TYR A 715 18.53 -33.43 -36.95
CA TYR A 715 17.94 -33.29 -38.27
C TYR A 715 16.43 -33.07 -38.18
N THR A 716 15.83 -32.66 -39.29
CA THR A 716 14.37 -32.54 -39.45
C THR A 716 13.90 -33.39 -40.61
N TYR A 717 12.70 -33.94 -40.50
CA TYR A 717 12.02 -34.66 -41.57
C TYR A 717 10.68 -33.99 -41.86
N ALA A 718 10.40 -33.78 -43.14
CA ALA A 718 9.15 -33.17 -43.56
C ALA A 718 8.72 -33.70 -44.94
N VAL A 719 7.40 -33.67 -45.18
CA VAL A 719 6.83 -33.98 -46.49
C VAL A 719 6.15 -32.72 -46.98
N ASN A 720 6.69 -32.15 -48.06
CA ASN A 720 6.17 -30.92 -48.64
C ASN A 720 4.82 -31.21 -49.36
N ASN A 721 4.04 -30.17 -49.66
CA ASN A 721 2.68 -30.26 -50.25
C ASN A 721 2.62 -31.01 -51.59
N ASN A 722 3.76 -31.16 -52.28
CA ASN A 722 3.89 -31.97 -53.51
C ASN A 722 4.29 -33.44 -53.24
N THR A 723 4.14 -33.94 -52.01
CA THR A 723 4.49 -35.30 -51.55
C THR A 723 5.99 -35.67 -51.60
N VAL A 724 6.87 -34.69 -51.77
CA VAL A 724 8.34 -34.88 -51.75
C VAL A 724 8.85 -34.91 -50.31
N LYS A 725 9.69 -35.90 -49.99
CA LYS A 725 10.29 -36.09 -48.65
C LYS A 725 11.62 -35.34 -48.56
N GLU A 726 11.73 -34.42 -47.61
CA GLU A 726 12.89 -33.56 -47.40
C GLU A 726 13.46 -33.75 -45.99
N VAL A 727 14.80 -33.79 -45.91
CA VAL A 727 15.54 -33.93 -44.66
C VAL A 727 16.62 -32.85 -44.56
N HIS A 728 16.57 -32.02 -43.52
CA HIS A 728 17.61 -31.04 -43.22
C HIS A 728 18.44 -31.51 -42.03
N VAL A 729 19.76 -31.59 -42.18
CA VAL A 729 20.69 -32.14 -41.18
C VAL A 729 21.83 -31.17 -40.89
N VAL A 730 22.23 -31.06 -39.63
CA VAL A 730 23.37 -30.23 -39.22
C VAL A 730 24.69 -30.90 -39.64
N ASP A 731 25.62 -30.15 -40.23
CA ASP A 731 26.84 -30.72 -40.83
C ASP A 731 27.90 -31.18 -39.82
N SER A 732 27.79 -30.75 -38.56
CA SER A 732 28.75 -30.99 -37.49
C SER A 732 28.14 -31.84 -36.36
N LEU A 733 28.95 -32.73 -35.79
CA LEU A 733 28.61 -33.58 -34.65
C LEU A 733 28.95 -32.83 -33.35
N ASP A 734 28.04 -32.88 -32.37
CA ASP A 734 28.22 -32.24 -31.06
C ASP A 734 28.77 -33.27 -30.07
N CYS A 735 30.10 -33.26 -29.88
CA CYS A 735 30.86 -34.18 -29.04
C CYS A 735 31.46 -33.45 -27.82
N PRO A 736 31.52 -34.07 -26.62
CA PRO A 736 32.14 -33.45 -25.45
C PRO A 736 33.67 -33.31 -25.60
N ALA A 737 34.22 -32.11 -25.32
CA ALA A 737 35.66 -31.84 -25.34
C ALA A 737 36.33 -32.18 -23.99
N GLY A 738 37.54 -32.77 -24.02
CA GLY A 738 38.34 -33.07 -22.82
C GLY A 738 38.92 -31.82 -22.14
N PRO A 739 39.33 -31.89 -20.86
CA PRO A 739 39.79 -30.73 -20.10
C PRO A 739 41.20 -30.26 -20.51
N ASP A 740 41.41 -28.94 -20.51
CA ASP A 740 42.64 -28.27 -20.93
C ASP A 740 43.71 -28.29 -19.81
N ILE A 741 44.89 -28.83 -20.10
CA ILE A 741 45.94 -29.17 -19.11
C ILE A 741 46.81 -27.94 -18.76
N ILE A 742 46.86 -26.93 -19.64
CA ILE A 742 47.75 -25.76 -19.54
C ILE A 742 47.51 -24.89 -18.29
N PRO A 743 46.27 -24.53 -17.90
CA PRO A 743 46.04 -23.71 -16.71
C PRO A 743 46.34 -24.43 -15.39
N ILE A 744 46.23 -25.77 -15.37
CA ILE A 744 46.47 -26.59 -14.17
C ILE A 744 47.97 -26.64 -13.86
N VAL A 745 48.82 -26.80 -14.89
CA VAL A 745 50.28 -26.84 -14.70
C VAL A 745 50.84 -25.46 -14.32
N ALA A 746 50.31 -24.38 -14.91
CA ALA A 746 50.73 -23.01 -14.58
C ALA A 746 50.40 -22.63 -13.12
N GLY A 747 49.25 -23.07 -12.61
CA GLY A 747 48.85 -22.83 -11.22
C GLY A 747 49.74 -23.53 -10.19
N VAL A 748 50.17 -24.76 -10.47
CA VAL A 748 51.03 -25.54 -9.55
C VAL A 748 52.45 -24.96 -9.49
N VAL A 749 53.01 -24.53 -10.61
CA VAL A 749 54.36 -23.93 -10.65
C VAL A 749 54.37 -22.58 -9.92
N ALA A 750 53.36 -21.74 -10.12
CA ALA A 750 53.24 -20.46 -9.41
C ALA A 750 53.10 -20.64 -7.89
N GLY A 751 52.36 -21.66 -7.45
CA GLY A 751 52.20 -21.99 -6.02
C GLY A 751 53.52 -22.37 -5.33
N ILE A 752 54.35 -23.20 -5.99
CA ILE A 752 55.64 -23.63 -5.42
C ILE A 752 56.61 -22.46 -5.26
N VAL A 753 56.67 -21.55 -6.23
CA VAL A 753 57.54 -20.37 -6.18
C VAL A 753 57.11 -19.39 -5.08
N LEU A 754 55.80 -19.17 -4.92
CA LEU A 754 55.27 -18.28 -3.87
C LEU A 754 55.49 -18.83 -2.45
N ILE A 755 55.37 -20.15 -2.27
CA ILE A 755 55.65 -20.79 -0.97
C ILE A 755 57.15 -20.68 -0.62
N GLY A 756 58.04 -20.83 -1.60
CA GLY A 756 59.49 -20.64 -1.39
C GLY A 756 59.85 -19.20 -0.98
N LEU A 757 59.24 -18.20 -1.61
CA LEU A 757 59.41 -16.78 -1.24
C LEU A 757 58.86 -16.47 0.15
N ALA A 758 57.70 -17.03 0.51
CA ALA A 758 57.12 -16.86 1.84
C ALA A 758 58.01 -17.45 2.94
N LEU A 759 58.59 -18.64 2.72
CA LEU A 759 59.50 -19.28 3.68
C LEU A 759 60.81 -18.49 3.85
N LEU A 760 61.36 -17.90 2.80
CA LEU A 760 62.54 -17.03 2.89
C LEU A 760 62.25 -15.73 3.66
N LEU A 761 61.08 -15.13 3.45
CA LEU A 761 60.66 -13.94 4.18
C LEU A 761 60.41 -14.25 5.67
N ILE A 762 59.81 -15.40 5.98
CA ILE A 762 59.62 -15.88 7.36
C ILE A 762 60.98 -16.16 8.03
N TRP A 763 61.92 -16.81 7.34
CA TRP A 763 63.28 -17.05 7.88
C TRP A 763 64.05 -15.75 8.14
N LYS A 764 63.96 -14.77 7.22
CA LYS A 764 64.56 -13.45 7.39
C LYS A 764 63.94 -12.68 8.56
N LEU A 765 62.62 -12.77 8.74
CA LEU A 765 61.90 -12.17 9.87
C LEU A 765 62.32 -12.81 11.21
N LEU A 766 62.47 -14.13 11.25
CA LEU A 766 62.89 -14.86 12.46
C LEU A 766 64.34 -14.53 12.87
N MET A 767 65.25 -14.40 11.91
CA MET A 767 66.63 -13.94 12.18
C MET A 767 66.66 -12.53 12.78
N ILE A 768 65.86 -11.60 12.24
CA ILE A 768 65.77 -10.22 12.74
C ILE A 768 65.18 -10.16 14.17
N ILE A 769 64.23 -11.04 14.49
CA ILE A 769 63.65 -11.14 15.84
C ILE A 769 64.65 -11.73 16.84
N HIS A 770 65.50 -12.67 16.42
CA HIS A 770 66.52 -13.27 17.29
C HIS A 770 67.62 -12.26 17.67
N ASP A 771 68.10 -11.46 16.71
CA ASP A 771 69.13 -10.42 16.97
C ASP A 771 68.62 -9.29 17.89
N ARG A 772 67.35 -8.87 17.78
CA ARG A 772 66.78 -7.84 18.66
C ARG A 772 66.56 -8.31 20.10
N ARG A 773 66.37 -9.62 20.32
CA ARG A 773 66.14 -10.20 21.65
C ARG A 773 67.40 -10.23 22.52
N GLU A 774 68.56 -10.46 21.93
CA GLU A 774 69.84 -10.45 22.66
C GLU A 774 70.24 -9.04 23.10
N PHE A 775 69.94 -8.01 22.30
CA PHE A 775 70.26 -6.62 22.64
C PHE A 775 69.44 -6.07 23.83
N ALA A 776 68.15 -6.40 23.91
CA ALA A 776 67.26 -5.92 24.98
C ALA A 776 67.53 -6.58 26.35
N LYS A 777 68.21 -7.73 26.38
CA LYS A 777 68.57 -8.44 27.61
C LYS A 777 69.73 -7.76 28.36
N PHE A 778 70.53 -6.94 27.66
CA PHE A 778 71.71 -6.27 28.23
C PHE A 778 71.38 -4.95 28.97
N GLU A 779 70.33 -4.21 28.56
CA GLU A 779 69.94 -2.96 29.23
C GLU A 779 69.15 -3.17 30.53
N LYS A 780 68.44 -4.30 30.64
CA LYS A 780 67.53 -4.58 31.77
C LYS A 780 68.25 -4.88 33.09
N GLU A 781 69.54 -5.22 33.04
CA GLU A 781 70.35 -5.48 34.24
C GLU A 781 70.86 -4.20 34.94
N LYS A 782 70.72 -3.02 34.34
CA LYS A 782 71.28 -1.76 34.87
C LYS A 782 70.38 -0.96 35.83
N MET A 783 69.08 -1.24 35.92
CA MET A 783 68.08 -0.27 36.45
C MET A 783 67.36 -0.68 37.75
N ASN A 784 67.88 -1.62 38.55
CA ASN A 784 67.28 -1.95 39.86
C ASN A 784 68.10 -1.42 41.04
N ALA A 785 67.69 -0.28 41.62
CA ALA A 785 68.02 0.11 42.99
C ALA A 785 66.94 1.02 43.67
N LYS A 786 66.29 0.44 44.70
CA LYS A 786 65.79 1.03 45.99
C LYS A 786 64.43 1.80 46.15
N TRP A 787 63.54 1.16 46.94
CA TRP A 787 62.73 1.50 48.17
C TRP A 787 61.59 2.57 48.29
N ASP A 788 60.47 2.08 48.89
CA ASP A 788 59.24 2.59 49.60
C ASP A 788 59.22 4.02 50.22
N THR A 789 58.14 4.79 50.51
CA THR A 789 56.63 4.91 50.43
C THR A 789 56.29 6.40 50.79
N PRO A 790 55.06 6.99 50.88
CA PRO A 790 53.68 6.63 50.46
C PRO A 790 53.00 7.70 49.54
N ALA A 791 51.94 7.33 48.80
CA ALA A 791 51.19 8.24 47.93
C ALA A 791 49.86 8.73 48.55
N ARG A 792 49.59 10.03 48.41
CA ARG A 792 48.28 10.67 48.61
C ARG A 792 47.74 11.14 47.26
N ALA A 793 46.43 10.95 47.09
CA ALA A 793 45.50 11.55 46.12
C ALA A 793 45.69 11.24 44.63
N ILE A 794 44.72 10.53 44.05
CA ILE A 794 44.48 10.48 42.59
C ILE A 794 43.07 10.97 42.30
N ASN A 795 43.01 11.93 41.38
CA ASN A 795 41.80 12.46 40.73
C ASN A 795 40.96 11.33 40.14
N HIS A 796 39.66 11.31 40.43
CA HIS A 796 38.72 10.44 39.73
C HIS A 796 38.39 11.07 38.36
N HIS A 797 38.87 10.47 37.27
CA HIS A 797 38.31 10.69 35.94
C HIS A 797 37.00 9.89 35.83
N ILE A 798 35.87 10.58 35.63
CA ILE A 798 34.61 9.94 35.24
C ILE A 798 34.61 9.92 33.71
N ALA A 799 34.75 8.74 33.11
CA ALA A 799 34.50 8.55 31.69
C ALA A 799 32.99 8.33 31.50
N GLU A 800 32.36 9.16 30.65
CA GLU A 800 30.97 9.00 30.25
C GLU A 800 30.94 8.14 28.97
N CYS A 801 30.37 6.94 29.05
CA CYS A 801 30.30 5.98 27.94
C CYS A 801 28.84 5.79 27.50
N ARG A 802 28.55 6.08 26.23
CA ARG A 802 27.26 5.95 25.55
C ARG A 802 27.25 4.64 24.77
N ILE A 803 26.44 3.69 25.26
CA ILE A 803 26.26 2.36 24.65
C ILE A 803 24.87 2.32 24.01
N LYS A 804 24.78 1.83 22.76
CA LYS A 804 23.50 1.73 22.05
C LYS A 804 23.27 0.32 21.52
N HIS A 805 22.02 -0.12 21.52
CA HIS A 805 21.67 -1.46 21.06
C HIS A 805 20.84 -1.43 19.77
N SER A 806 21.04 -2.44 18.92
CA SER A 806 20.18 -2.69 17.77
C SER A 806 19.94 -4.19 17.57
N VAL A 807 18.75 -4.53 17.06
CA VAL A 807 18.20 -5.86 16.67
C VAL A 807 17.36 -6.63 17.72
N SER A 808 16.06 -6.83 17.40
CA SER A 808 15.00 -7.55 18.13
C SER A 808 14.58 -6.96 19.50
N SER A 809 13.54 -6.12 19.46
CA SER A 809 13.02 -5.28 20.57
C SER A 809 12.70 -6.00 21.89
N THR A 810 12.36 -7.29 21.88
CA THR A 810 12.06 -8.03 23.12
C THR A 810 13.32 -8.66 23.74
N VAL A 811 14.29 -9.05 22.91
CA VAL A 811 15.52 -9.76 23.35
C VAL A 811 16.53 -8.78 23.96
N VAL A 812 16.61 -7.57 23.40
CA VAL A 812 17.46 -6.48 23.89
C VAL A 812 16.96 -5.92 25.21
N ALA A 813 15.64 -5.66 25.32
CA ALA A 813 15.02 -5.13 26.53
C ALA A 813 15.26 -6.05 27.75
N SER A 814 15.10 -7.37 27.60
CA SER A 814 15.37 -8.32 28.68
C SER A 814 16.85 -8.38 29.09
N LEU A 815 17.77 -8.21 28.13
CA LEU A 815 19.21 -8.17 28.42
C LEU A 815 19.58 -6.90 29.20
N LEU A 816 19.02 -5.75 28.82
CA LEU A 816 19.23 -4.48 29.51
C LEU A 816 18.66 -4.49 30.93
N LEU A 817 17.40 -4.91 31.12
CA LEU A 817 16.77 -5.01 32.44
C LEU A 817 17.55 -5.98 33.34
N ARG A 818 18.03 -7.09 32.77
CA ARG A 818 18.88 -8.02 33.52
C ARG A 818 20.19 -7.37 33.95
N PHE A 819 20.81 -6.57 33.09
CA PHE A 819 22.03 -5.86 33.43
C PHE A 819 21.79 -4.75 34.46
N THR A 820 20.75 -3.91 34.31
CA THR A 820 20.57 -2.73 35.17
C THR A 820 19.93 -3.07 36.50
N ASP A 821 18.82 -3.82 36.46
CA ASP A 821 17.87 -3.97 37.56
C ASP A 821 17.86 -5.41 38.14
N ASP A 822 18.64 -6.33 37.52
CA ASP A 822 18.71 -7.76 37.85
C ASP A 822 17.34 -8.47 37.84
N THR A 823 16.46 -8.06 36.93
CA THR A 823 15.11 -8.61 36.73
C THR A 823 14.96 -9.26 35.35
N PHE A 824 14.05 -10.24 35.24
CA PHE A 824 13.66 -10.85 33.95
C PHE A 824 12.17 -11.16 33.97
N ASP A 825 11.46 -10.68 32.95
CA ASP A 825 10.06 -10.97 32.71
C ASP A 825 9.93 -11.75 31.37
N PRO A 826 9.40 -12.99 31.39
CA PRO A 826 9.20 -13.78 30.17
C PRO A 826 8.14 -13.18 29.22
N ASP A 827 7.21 -12.36 29.73
CA ASP A 827 6.12 -11.74 28.96
C ASP A 827 6.38 -10.25 28.66
N GLN A 828 7.66 -9.83 28.75
CA GLN A 828 8.08 -8.46 28.46
C GLN A 828 7.61 -8.00 27.07
N ALA A 829 6.82 -6.93 27.02
CA ALA A 829 6.40 -6.31 25.77
C ALA A 829 7.59 -5.70 25.03
N ALA A 830 7.53 -5.69 23.69
CA ALA A 830 8.53 -5.03 22.86
C ALA A 830 8.65 -3.53 23.19
N THR A 831 9.88 -3.00 23.30
CA THR A 831 10.12 -1.56 23.48
C THR A 831 9.46 -0.76 22.35
N ILE A 832 8.56 0.15 22.71
CA ILE A 832 7.93 1.12 21.80
C ILE A 832 8.72 2.43 21.94
N GLY A 833 9.46 2.82 20.90
CA GLY A 833 10.34 4.00 20.95
C GLY A 833 11.75 3.70 21.47
N VAL A 834 12.22 4.46 22.47
CA VAL A 834 13.56 4.32 23.07
C VAL A 834 13.47 4.36 24.60
N ASP A 835 14.15 3.45 25.29
CA ASP A 835 14.32 3.46 26.76
C ASP A 835 15.75 3.88 27.13
N PHE A 836 15.90 4.60 28.24
CA PHE A 836 17.17 5.17 28.70
C PHE A 836 17.48 4.76 30.13
N LYS A 837 18.65 4.15 30.32
CA LYS A 837 19.12 3.70 31.64
C LYS A 837 20.53 4.21 31.92
N VAL A 838 20.79 4.57 33.17
CA VAL A 838 22.12 4.97 33.64
C VAL A 838 22.61 4.00 34.70
N LYS A 839 23.81 3.43 34.51
CA LYS A 839 24.44 2.55 35.49
C LYS A 839 25.93 2.89 35.63
N THR A 840 26.43 2.94 36.86
CA THR A 840 27.87 3.14 37.11
C THR A 840 28.52 1.80 37.39
N ILE A 841 29.59 1.47 36.66
CA ILE A 841 30.38 0.25 36.87
C ILE A 841 31.85 0.61 37.10
N THR A 842 32.61 -0.34 37.65
CA THR A 842 34.06 -0.20 37.83
C THR A 842 34.75 -1.26 36.98
N VAL A 843 35.55 -0.84 36.01
CA VAL A 843 36.30 -1.70 35.08
C VAL A 843 37.77 -1.30 35.13
N ASP A 844 38.68 -2.23 35.41
CA ASP A 844 40.13 -1.99 35.60
C ASP A 844 40.47 -0.84 36.56
N GLY A 845 39.70 -0.71 37.66
CA GLY A 845 39.87 0.34 38.65
C GLY A 845 39.36 1.73 38.22
N ASN A 846 38.87 1.88 36.99
CA ASN A 846 38.21 3.10 36.50
C ASN A 846 36.70 3.03 36.75
N LYS A 847 36.13 4.09 37.35
CA LYS A 847 34.67 4.22 37.48
C LYS A 847 34.10 4.83 36.20
N ALA A 848 33.31 4.04 35.47
CA ALA A 848 32.64 4.47 34.25
C ALA A 848 31.14 4.67 34.52
N LYS A 849 30.59 5.81 34.10
CA LYS A 849 29.15 6.06 34.11
C LYS A 849 28.59 5.73 32.72
N LEU A 850 27.77 4.69 32.66
CA LEU A 850 27.17 4.23 31.41
C LEU A 850 25.82 4.92 31.21
N ALA A 851 25.64 5.48 30.01
CA ALA A 851 24.39 6.00 29.48
C ALA A 851 23.93 5.04 28.37
N ILE A 852 22.97 4.17 28.69
CA ILE A 852 22.56 3.07 27.82
C ILE A 852 21.21 3.41 27.19
N TRP A 853 21.15 3.30 25.86
CA TRP A 853 19.95 3.57 25.07
C TRP A 853 19.46 2.26 24.44
N ASP A 854 18.27 1.79 24.84
CA ASP A 854 17.55 0.68 24.21
C ASP A 854 16.64 1.24 23.12
N THR A 855 16.85 0.83 21.87
CA THR A 855 16.08 1.34 20.72
C THR A 855 15.11 0.28 20.19
N ALA A 856 13.93 0.69 19.75
CA ALA A 856 12.93 -0.22 19.19
C ALA A 856 13.45 -0.92 17.92
N GLY A 857 13.78 -2.21 18.04
CA GLY A 857 14.25 -3.05 16.94
C GLY A 857 13.17 -3.58 15.96
N GLN A 858 11.99 -2.95 15.87
CA GLN A 858 10.95 -3.31 14.88
C GLN A 858 11.05 -2.43 13.63
N GLU A 859 10.79 -2.99 12.44
CA GLU A 859 10.90 -2.24 11.18
C GLU A 859 9.97 -1.02 11.09
N ARG A 860 8.86 -1.01 11.84
CA ARG A 860 7.88 0.09 11.86
C ARG A 860 8.37 1.38 12.52
N PHE A 861 9.44 1.34 13.32
CA PHE A 861 10.00 2.51 14.02
C PHE A 861 11.39 2.92 13.50
N ARG A 862 11.84 2.35 12.38
CA ARG A 862 13.16 2.58 11.77
C ARG A 862 13.46 4.05 11.42
N THR A 863 12.44 4.88 11.23
CA THR A 863 12.62 6.31 10.93
C THR A 863 13.09 7.12 12.14
N LEU A 864 12.90 6.63 13.37
CA LEU A 864 13.34 7.31 14.60
C LEU A 864 14.76 6.92 15.01
N THR A 865 15.26 5.79 14.56
CA THR A 865 16.55 5.20 15.00
C THR A 865 17.81 6.01 14.64
N PRO A 866 17.90 6.71 13.48
CA PRO A 866 19.12 7.43 13.09
C PRO A 866 19.60 8.52 14.06
N SER A 867 18.67 9.30 14.64
CA SER A 867 19.01 10.37 15.60
C SER A 867 19.71 9.80 16.84
N TYR A 868 19.35 8.58 17.22
CA TYR A 868 19.95 7.91 18.35
C TYR A 868 21.34 7.37 18.05
N TYR A 869 21.87 7.26 16.82
CA TYR A 869 23.24 6.75 16.62
C TYR A 869 24.34 7.79 16.84
N ARG A 870 24.02 9.09 16.80
CA ARG A 870 24.97 10.20 16.92
C ARG A 870 25.71 10.21 18.26
N GLY A 871 27.04 10.29 18.21
CA GLY A 871 27.90 10.33 19.41
C GLY A 871 27.91 9.05 20.26
N ALA A 872 27.58 7.88 19.68
CA ALA A 872 27.81 6.60 20.36
C ALA A 872 29.31 6.33 20.52
N GLN A 873 29.72 5.73 21.64
CA GLN A 873 31.09 5.27 21.86
C GLN A 873 31.21 3.76 21.72
N GLY A 874 30.14 3.02 22.01
CA GLY A 874 30.02 1.61 21.67
C GLY A 874 28.61 1.20 21.28
N VAL A 875 28.50 0.10 20.55
CA VAL A 875 27.23 -0.50 20.12
C VAL A 875 27.21 -2.00 20.36
N ILE A 876 26.08 -2.52 20.83
CA ILE A 876 25.83 -3.94 21.04
C ILE A 876 24.69 -4.39 20.12
N LEU A 877 25.00 -5.26 19.15
CA LEU A 877 24.01 -5.95 18.33
C LEU A 877 23.60 -7.25 19.00
N VAL A 878 22.30 -7.52 19.14
CA VAL A 878 21.82 -8.74 19.81
C VAL A 878 20.96 -9.58 18.88
N TYR A 879 21.24 -10.86 18.76
CA TYR A 879 20.37 -11.80 18.04
C TYR A 879 19.93 -12.95 18.96
N ASP A 880 18.89 -13.64 18.55
CA ASP A 880 18.32 -14.79 19.27
C ASP A 880 18.91 -16.08 18.69
N VAL A 881 19.65 -16.86 19.49
CA VAL A 881 20.28 -18.10 19.00
C VAL A 881 19.28 -19.17 18.56
N THR A 882 18.02 -19.03 18.94
CA THR A 882 16.92 -19.94 18.56
C THR A 882 16.13 -19.48 17.33
N ARG A 883 16.50 -18.36 16.70
CA ARG A 883 15.80 -17.81 15.52
C ARG A 883 16.78 -17.26 14.48
N GLN A 884 17.04 -18.04 13.43
CA GLN A 884 17.95 -17.70 12.33
C GLN A 884 17.58 -16.36 11.66
N GLU A 885 16.29 -16.03 11.56
CA GLU A 885 15.82 -14.77 10.97
C GLU A 885 16.36 -13.52 11.69
N THR A 886 16.59 -13.61 13.00
CA THR A 886 17.17 -12.47 13.75
C THR A 886 18.65 -12.27 13.43
N PHE A 887 19.36 -13.35 13.08
CA PHE A 887 20.76 -13.34 12.69
C PHE A 887 20.94 -12.83 11.26
N THR A 888 20.11 -13.25 10.31
CA THR A 888 20.19 -12.79 8.91
C THR A 888 19.91 -11.30 8.75
N LYS A 889 19.18 -10.69 9.69
CA LYS A 889 18.93 -9.24 9.70
C LYS A 889 20.14 -8.41 10.15
N LEU A 890 21.19 -9.00 10.75
CA LEU A 890 22.34 -8.27 11.31
C LEU A 890 23.08 -7.42 10.26
N ASP A 891 23.24 -7.91 9.02
CA ASP A 891 23.88 -7.14 7.94
C ASP A 891 23.14 -5.82 7.65
N ASN A 892 21.80 -5.82 7.70
CA ASN A 892 21.02 -4.60 7.49
C ASN A 892 21.25 -3.58 8.61
N TRP A 893 21.37 -4.04 9.85
CA TRP A 893 21.60 -3.18 11.00
C TRP A 893 23.04 -2.66 11.06
N LEU A 894 24.01 -3.45 10.61
CA LEU A 894 25.39 -2.98 10.41
C LEU A 894 25.47 -1.89 9.35
N ASN A 895 24.82 -2.08 8.20
CA ASN A 895 24.76 -1.06 7.15
C ASN A 895 24.11 0.24 7.66
N GLU A 896 23.04 0.13 8.45
CA GLU A 896 22.37 1.27 9.09
C GLU A 896 23.29 2.00 10.06
N LEU A 897 24.00 1.27 10.93
CA LEU A 897 25.00 1.83 11.85
C LEU A 897 26.14 2.55 11.11
N GLU A 898 26.65 1.97 10.03
CA GLU A 898 27.73 2.56 9.23
C GLU A 898 27.26 3.81 8.46
N THR A 899 25.98 3.89 8.10
CA THR A 899 25.40 5.03 7.39
C THR A 899 25.20 6.24 8.31
N TYR A 900 24.77 6.01 9.55
CA TYR A 900 24.31 7.09 10.45
C TYR A 900 25.23 7.40 11.63
N CYS A 901 26.25 6.57 11.90
CA CYS A 901 27.21 6.89 12.96
C CYS A 901 28.23 7.93 12.48
N THR A 902 28.40 9.00 13.25
CA THR A 902 29.32 10.11 12.92
C THR A 902 30.78 9.83 13.25
N ARG A 903 31.09 8.66 13.85
CA ARG A 903 32.43 8.31 14.35
C ARG A 903 32.91 7.00 13.74
N ASN A 904 34.13 7.00 13.20
CA ASN A 904 34.76 5.82 12.60
C ASN A 904 35.45 4.89 13.61
N ASP A 905 35.63 5.33 14.87
CA ASP A 905 36.32 4.61 15.94
C ASP A 905 35.36 3.89 16.92
N LEU A 906 34.10 3.68 16.51
CA LEU A 906 33.06 3.04 17.31
C LEU A 906 33.40 1.58 17.68
N VAL A 907 33.33 1.23 18.97
CA VAL A 907 33.50 -0.17 19.40
C VAL A 907 32.19 -0.94 19.18
N LYS A 908 32.25 -2.00 18.35
CA LYS A 908 31.10 -2.85 18.02
C LYS A 908 31.18 -4.19 18.75
N MET A 909 30.08 -4.64 19.35
CA MET A 909 29.95 -5.97 19.97
C MET A 909 28.72 -6.70 19.43
N LEU A 910 28.85 -7.99 19.18
CA LEU A 910 27.77 -8.90 18.82
C LEU A 910 27.45 -9.83 20.00
N VAL A 911 26.18 -9.98 20.33
CA VAL A 911 25.70 -10.83 21.42
C VAL A 911 24.68 -11.84 20.91
N GLY A 912 24.98 -13.13 21.04
CA GLY A 912 24.00 -14.21 20.84
C GLY A 912 23.26 -14.49 22.14
N ASN A 913 21.98 -14.10 22.25
CA ASN A 913 21.18 -14.23 23.47
C ASN A 913 20.27 -15.47 23.43
N LYS A 914 19.80 -15.91 24.61
CA LYS A 914 18.95 -17.11 24.86
C LYS A 914 19.65 -18.46 24.73
N ILE A 915 20.91 -18.54 25.14
CA ILE A 915 21.64 -19.82 25.19
C ILE A 915 21.04 -20.84 26.19
N ASP A 916 20.09 -20.43 27.02
CA ASP A 916 19.36 -21.30 27.95
C ASP A 916 18.35 -22.23 27.25
N ARG A 917 18.09 -22.05 25.95
CA ARG A 917 17.12 -22.84 25.18
C ARG A 917 17.81 -23.89 24.31
N GLU A 918 17.21 -25.09 24.26
CA GLU A 918 17.77 -26.25 23.54
C GLU A 918 17.57 -26.20 22.01
N ASN A 919 16.56 -25.46 21.52
CA ASN A 919 16.22 -25.35 20.10
C ASN A 919 17.11 -24.31 19.37
N ARG A 920 18.42 -24.52 19.39
CA ARG A 920 19.40 -23.64 18.73
C ARG A 920 19.30 -23.74 17.21
N GLU A 921 19.22 -22.60 16.53
CA GLU A 921 19.27 -22.48 15.08
C GLU A 921 20.60 -21.89 14.59
N VAL A 922 21.23 -21.00 15.37
CA VAL A 922 22.52 -20.37 15.05
C VAL A 922 23.62 -20.93 15.96
N GLU A 923 24.61 -21.59 15.37
CA GLU A 923 25.75 -22.17 16.10
C GLU A 923 26.79 -21.12 16.52
N ARG A 924 27.44 -21.32 17.67
CA ARG A 924 28.46 -20.38 18.21
C ARG A 924 29.58 -20.04 17.19
N PRO A 925 30.14 -21.00 16.42
CA PRO A 925 31.14 -20.70 15.40
C PRO A 925 30.65 -19.78 14.28
N GLU A 926 29.35 -19.80 13.97
CA GLU A 926 28.74 -18.94 12.95
C GLU A 926 28.69 -17.49 13.42
N GLY A 927 28.21 -17.25 14.64
CA GLY A 927 28.24 -15.92 15.28
C GLY A 927 29.66 -15.37 15.42
N LEU A 928 30.62 -16.21 15.82
CA LEU A 928 32.03 -15.82 15.92
C LEU A 928 32.64 -15.49 14.56
N LYS A 929 32.30 -16.24 13.50
CA LYS A 929 32.75 -15.95 12.13
C LYS A 929 32.20 -14.62 11.63
N PHE A 930 30.94 -14.32 11.92
CA PHE A 930 30.31 -13.04 11.59
C PHE A 930 30.99 -11.88 12.32
N ALA A 931 31.19 -11.99 13.63
CA ALA A 931 31.88 -10.96 14.42
C ALA A 931 33.31 -10.70 13.92
N ARG A 932 34.07 -11.76 13.56
CA ARG A 932 35.41 -11.63 12.96
C ARG A 932 35.39 -10.93 11.61
N LYS A 933 34.40 -11.24 10.76
CA LYS A 933 34.22 -10.61 9.44
C LYS A 933 34.00 -9.09 9.55
N HIS A 934 33.30 -8.64 10.59
CA HIS A 934 32.93 -7.23 10.79
C HIS A 934 33.73 -6.52 11.91
N SER A 935 34.84 -7.12 12.37
CA SER A 935 35.72 -6.57 13.42
C SER A 935 34.99 -6.21 14.72
N MET A 936 34.08 -7.07 15.16
CA MET A 936 33.28 -6.89 16.39
C MET A 936 33.78 -7.81 17.52
N LEU A 937 33.56 -7.38 18.77
CA LEU A 937 33.61 -8.27 19.94
C LEU A 937 32.45 -9.29 19.87
N PHE A 938 32.57 -10.46 20.50
CA PHE A 938 31.54 -11.50 20.47
C PHE A 938 31.38 -12.23 21.80
N ILE A 939 30.16 -12.22 22.34
CA ILE A 939 29.77 -12.94 23.56
C ILE A 939 28.45 -13.66 23.33
N GLU A 940 28.26 -14.80 23.98
CA GLU A 940 26.93 -15.41 24.11
C GLU A 940 26.38 -15.18 25.51
N SER A 941 25.08 -14.94 25.61
CA SER A 941 24.44 -14.60 26.88
C SER A 941 23.06 -15.23 27.04
N SER A 942 22.58 -15.23 28.28
CA SER A 942 21.21 -15.58 28.64
C SER A 942 20.68 -14.57 29.65
N ALA A 943 19.77 -13.71 29.21
CA ALA A 943 19.06 -12.78 30.09
C ALA A 943 18.26 -13.51 31.20
N LYS A 944 17.88 -14.77 30.98
CA LYS A 944 17.14 -15.60 31.94
C LYS A 944 18.03 -16.12 33.07
N THR A 945 19.17 -16.72 32.72
CA THR A 945 20.10 -17.36 33.68
C THR A 945 21.21 -16.43 34.16
N ARG A 946 21.31 -15.22 33.60
CA ARG A 946 22.32 -14.18 33.86
C ARG A 946 23.70 -14.45 33.23
N ASP A 947 23.86 -15.60 32.58
CA ASP A 947 25.13 -16.00 31.97
C ASP A 947 25.53 -15.02 30.87
N GLY A 948 26.80 -14.59 30.87
CA GLY A 948 27.38 -13.71 29.85
C GLY A 948 26.85 -12.26 29.82
N VAL A 949 25.82 -11.91 30.59
CA VAL A 949 25.21 -10.56 30.57
C VAL A 949 26.18 -9.50 31.09
N GLN A 950 26.76 -9.72 32.28
CA GLN A 950 27.69 -8.76 32.89
C GLN A 950 28.96 -8.60 32.03
N CYS A 951 29.53 -9.72 31.56
CA CYS A 951 30.73 -9.75 30.74
C CYS A 951 30.57 -8.95 29.44
N ALA A 952 29.39 -9.00 28.80
CA ALA A 952 29.13 -8.25 27.56
C ALA A 952 29.30 -6.73 27.75
N PHE A 953 28.76 -6.18 28.85
CA PHE A 953 28.88 -4.74 29.10
C PHE A 953 30.28 -4.36 29.61
N GLU A 954 30.92 -5.21 30.42
CA GLU A 954 32.27 -4.94 30.94
C GLU A 954 33.33 -4.97 29.84
N GLU A 955 33.36 -5.99 28.99
CA GLU A 955 34.34 -6.08 27.88
C GLU A 955 34.17 -4.94 26.87
N LEU A 956 32.93 -4.53 26.60
CA LEU A 956 32.68 -3.39 25.73
C LEU A 956 33.24 -2.10 26.34
N VAL A 957 33.00 -1.87 27.62
CA VAL A 957 33.46 -0.67 28.34
C VAL A 957 34.97 -0.66 28.47
N GLU A 958 35.59 -1.80 28.77
CA GLU A 958 37.04 -1.96 28.78
C GLU A 958 37.65 -1.55 27.43
N LYS A 959 37.06 -2.03 26.33
CA LYS A 959 37.54 -1.71 24.98
C LYS A 959 37.34 -0.24 24.61
N ILE A 960 36.26 0.40 25.07
CA ILE A 960 36.04 1.85 24.90
C ILE A 960 37.10 2.64 25.68
N ILE A 961 37.39 2.27 26.93
CA ILE A 961 38.40 2.93 27.76
C ILE A 961 39.79 2.80 27.13
N GLN A 962 40.11 1.64 26.55
CA GLN A 962 41.36 1.39 25.82
C GLN A 962 41.46 2.16 24.48
N THR A 963 40.44 2.90 24.07
CA THR A 963 40.39 3.68 22.83
C THR A 963 40.34 5.18 23.16
N PRO A 964 41.49 5.88 23.30
CA PRO A 964 41.57 7.25 23.83
C PRO A 964 40.75 8.30 23.07
N GLY A 965 40.56 8.10 21.76
CA GLY A 965 39.76 8.99 20.92
C GLY A 965 38.30 9.09 21.34
N LEU A 966 37.75 8.06 22.00
CA LEU A 966 36.33 7.98 22.35
C LEU A 966 35.93 8.78 23.61
N TRP A 967 36.88 9.11 24.49
CA TRP A 967 36.57 9.70 25.81
C TRP A 967 37.41 10.95 26.17
N GLN A 968 38.41 11.32 25.38
CA GLN A 968 39.11 12.60 25.54
C GLN A 968 38.35 13.72 24.83
N SER A 969 37.99 14.79 25.56
CA SER A 969 37.30 15.96 25.01
C SER A 969 38.23 16.75 24.09
N GLU A 970 37.82 17.06 22.85
CA GLU A 970 38.58 17.94 21.95
C GLU A 970 38.72 19.35 22.54
N LYS A 971 39.87 19.61 23.15
CA LYS A 971 40.44 20.96 23.31
C LYS A 971 41.75 20.98 22.54
N HIS A 972 41.77 21.58 21.34
CA HIS A 972 42.71 22.63 20.91
C HIS A 972 42.56 22.95 19.42
N GLY A 973 42.49 24.25 19.12
CA GLY A 973 42.44 24.80 17.78
C GLY A 973 43.73 24.61 16.98
N ARG A 974 43.58 24.81 15.67
CA ARG A 974 44.62 24.77 14.63
C ARG A 974 45.89 25.54 15.02
N GLY A 975 46.98 24.81 15.15
CA GLY A 975 48.36 25.31 15.07
C GLY A 975 49.22 24.24 14.41
N VAL A 976 49.72 24.51 13.20
CA VAL A 976 50.60 23.62 12.44
C VAL A 976 52.02 23.69 13.01
N GLN A 977 52.61 22.54 13.35
CA GLN A 977 54.05 22.39 13.51
C GLN A 977 54.48 20.98 13.07
N LEU A 978 55.43 20.92 12.15
CA LEU A 978 56.06 19.72 11.59
C LEU A 978 57.26 19.32 12.45
N THR A 979 57.35 18.04 12.84
CA THR A 979 58.63 17.31 13.08
C THR A 979 58.40 15.79 13.03
N ASP A 980 59.28 15.10 12.31
CA ASP A 980 59.45 13.64 12.21
C ASP A 980 60.01 13.03 13.52
N GLU A 981 59.59 11.79 13.84
CA GLU A 981 60.42 10.60 14.19
C GLU A 981 59.65 9.52 14.98
N ASP A 982 60.02 8.27 14.69
CA ASP A 982 59.51 6.97 15.17
C ASP A 982 59.70 6.69 16.68
N ALA A 983 58.70 6.04 17.31
CA ALA A 983 58.79 4.95 18.31
C ALA A 983 57.37 4.63 18.84
N GLY A 984 56.89 3.41 19.06
CA GLY A 984 57.59 2.14 19.22
C GLY A 984 57.23 1.44 20.54
N GLY A 985 55.97 1.03 20.72
CA GLY A 985 55.59 -0.20 21.45
C GLY A 985 55.22 -0.10 22.94
N GLY A 986 54.35 -1.03 23.39
CA GLY A 986 54.34 -1.46 24.79
C GLY A 986 52.99 -1.86 25.41
N THR A 987 52.29 -2.83 24.82
CA THR A 987 51.22 -3.61 25.47
C THR A 987 51.67 -4.29 26.77
N CYS A 988 50.80 -4.34 27.78
CA CYS A 988 50.78 -5.39 28.81
C CYS A 988 49.41 -6.08 28.79
N GLY A 989 49.43 -7.41 28.61
CA GLY A 989 48.25 -8.26 28.66
C GLY A 989 48.32 -9.30 29.77
N GLY A 990 47.25 -10.09 29.87
CA GLY A 990 47.11 -11.27 30.74
C GLY A 990 45.80 -11.19 31.52
N TYR A 991 44.95 -12.20 31.65
CA TYR A 991 45.10 -13.65 31.41
C TYR A 991 43.69 -14.32 31.40
N CYS A 992 43.62 -15.49 30.75
CA CYS A 992 42.60 -16.56 30.74
C CYS A 992 41.48 -16.56 31.80
N SER A 993 40.28 -17.07 31.44
CA SER A 993 39.97 -18.52 31.33
C SER A 993 38.56 -18.78 30.79
N LEU A 994 38.49 -19.68 29.81
CA LEU A 994 37.28 -20.30 29.28
C LEU A 994 36.92 -21.53 30.14
N VAL A 995 35.66 -21.60 30.53
CA VAL A 995 34.88 -22.85 30.65
C VAL A 995 33.73 -22.74 29.68
#